data_AF-A0A2J2HGF2-F1
#
_entry.id   AF-A0A2J2HGF2-F1
#
_cell.length_a   1.000
_cell.length_b   1.000
_cell.length_c   1.000
_cell.angle_alpha   90.00
_cell.angle_beta   90.00
_cell.angle_gamma   90.00
#
_symmetry.space_group_name_H-M   'P 1'
#
loop_
_entity.id
_entity.type
_entity.pdbx_description
1 polymer ?
#
loop_
_entity_poly.entity_id
_entity_poly.type
_entity_poly.pdbx_seq_one_letter_code
_entity_poly.pdbx_strand_id
1 'polypeptide(L)'
;DYAPQLYNYGLLRISAILLTIGLLLTLNKYLVSMIRDAIADKYFRALILIYAATTYYITYNATLPYYQLNLDVSLDTATYMQSFASATLYHRFFSNFVAYTFFFVHSSPILFLIYPLYLTYPRIATLIAIQVILATLPTIPLYKLGQKLFNDRKYALATAIIYLIYPWTTTYLTGPFEVVILTAPFLALTLYNLYMGNKWGYWISLTLMMMTIEFSPIIGIFLALYILVIKLDWLKTKQRIALSTETLTYSIAWLITAFLIVYYFSHGTINIFQNLWGSALAGPLIGMSNTIAKALFHLASQAKTNDVINHQTPINITNVAITLMNKVMTGFNTKVQTVVLLMAPVLFLNLAEPQNLLLLPWLYAALQTTFPPYYTVWVYYTALVAPAIILPAIWALRRLNMNVRKRVFIAILIATTISFLFLNSLSPLSSIYFNDAIPNPLKPATTPYNLALIQLNNHIPPNTPVATPATAVPWYSLTRYGWGKHGVPFFGPNNYTQYVVYSPLIPTGYPYNPGLGQYEPYIFNDGAWLLAKNYSGPVIRLHSFNYTTTITIQPITPGTHQYTIALIPNGPTTVKLNIQYTPIETIQYTTEELPQITQQPQTTACGTIPSYFTQMNPNEYLIQPITLNKAITIETITIFGSGTSNLVNGEVALSMAPIPTQTSIIWATQFPMPWWCEPHSWATPITVNPGIALRPGTYYIITQAPTEWQTLCTYIPNTPKAMLYNGEELQQLNCTLNTIITTNEPTETTNINTEIAITLLNNTITINTQRETQLTITYETNLTSKMNWETLSISTNQTIPARLTITVNTYVPGQYPPITIPWYLTPAYGNIPTYMLLMLAVISVIIDVKRIGT
;
A
#
# COMPACT_ATOMS: atom_id res chain seq x y z
N ASP A 1 18.75 36.33 -15.80
CA ASP A 1 19.02 35.06 -16.50
C ASP A 1 20.33 34.38 -16.08
N TYR A 2 20.44 33.97 -14.81
CA TYR A 2 21.47 33.00 -14.40
C TYR A 2 20.73 31.67 -14.22
N ALA A 3 20.74 30.81 -15.24
CA ALA A 3 20.42 29.41 -15.02
C ALA A 3 21.57 28.84 -14.18
N PRO A 4 21.38 28.46 -12.91
CA PRO A 4 22.44 27.78 -12.18
C PRO A 4 22.85 26.56 -12.99
N GLN A 5 24.14 26.49 -13.37
CA GLN A 5 24.67 25.30 -14.00
C GLN A 5 24.41 24.14 -13.04
N LEU A 6 23.69 23.12 -13.51
CA LEU A 6 23.54 21.87 -12.77
C LEU A 6 24.94 21.43 -12.33
N TYR A 7 25.10 20.88 -11.12
CA TYR A 7 26.36 20.20 -10.79
C TYR A 7 26.71 19.25 -11.94
N ASN A 8 28.01 19.15 -12.27
CA ASN A 8 28.45 18.11 -13.17
C ASN A 8 28.19 16.76 -12.48
N TYR A 9 27.06 16.14 -12.82
CA TYR A 9 26.61 14.87 -12.27
C TYR A 9 27.70 13.79 -12.38
N GLY A 10 28.47 13.82 -13.48
CA GLY A 10 29.63 12.95 -13.66
C GLY A 10 30.69 13.15 -12.57
N LEU A 11 31.04 14.39 -12.24
CA LEU A 11 32.02 14.71 -11.21
C LEU A 11 31.54 14.29 -9.81
N LEU A 12 30.28 14.60 -9.45
CA LEU A 12 29.71 14.18 -8.16
C LEU A 12 29.67 12.65 -8.02
N ARG A 13 29.30 11.95 -9.10
CA ARG A 13 29.29 10.49 -9.14
C ARG A 13 30.69 9.90 -8.98
N ILE A 14 31.70 10.45 -9.66
CA ILE A 14 33.10 10.03 -9.50
C ILE A 14 33.56 10.26 -8.05
N SER A 15 33.29 11.42 -7.46
CA SER A 15 33.61 11.72 -6.07
C SER A 15 32.93 10.74 -5.09
N ALA A 16 31.66 10.41 -5.33
CA ALA A 16 30.92 9.43 -4.53
C ALA A 16 31.51 8.02 -4.65
N ILE A 17 31.92 7.61 -5.86
CA ILE A 17 32.62 6.34 -6.10
C ILE A 17 33.95 6.32 -5.33
N LEU A 18 34.76 7.38 -5.43
CA LEU A 18 36.04 7.48 -4.73
C LEU A 18 35.86 7.44 -3.20
N LEU A 19 34.85 8.15 -2.67
CA LEU A 19 34.51 8.11 -1.26
C LEU A 19 34.09 6.70 -0.82
N THR A 20 33.26 6.02 -1.62
CA THR A 20 32.81 4.66 -1.34
C THR A 20 33.98 3.68 -1.34
N ILE A 21 34.89 3.80 -2.32
CA ILE A 21 36.13 3.02 -2.36
C ILE A 21 36.96 3.31 -1.10
N GLY A 22 37.13 4.58 -0.73
CA GLY A 22 37.84 4.98 0.49
C GLY A 22 37.23 4.35 1.75
N LEU A 23 35.91 4.35 1.88
CA LEU A 23 35.18 3.72 2.99
C LEU A 23 35.39 2.19 2.99
N LEU A 24 35.32 1.53 1.84
CA LEU A 24 35.60 0.09 1.74
C LEU A 24 37.05 -0.24 2.11
N LEU A 25 37.99 0.64 1.76
CA LEU A 25 39.40 0.51 2.13
C LEU A 25 39.63 0.67 3.64
N THR A 26 38.90 1.55 4.33
CA THR A 26 38.98 1.63 5.81
C THR A 26 38.39 0.38 6.48
N LEU A 27 37.41 -0.26 5.86
CA LEU A 27 36.84 -1.54 6.27
C LEU A 27 37.68 -2.76 5.85
N ASN A 28 38.78 -2.58 5.11
CA ASN A 28 39.57 -3.68 4.53
C ASN A 28 40.03 -4.71 5.59
N LYS A 29 40.51 -4.26 6.75
CA LYS A 29 40.91 -5.18 7.83
C LYS A 29 39.76 -6.08 8.29
N TYR A 30 38.54 -5.53 8.35
CA TYR A 30 37.35 -6.29 8.71
C TYR A 30 36.96 -7.27 7.61
N LEU A 31 36.96 -6.82 6.34
CA LEU A 31 36.68 -7.67 5.18
C LEU A 31 37.65 -8.84 5.07
N VAL A 32 38.95 -8.58 5.21
CA VAL A 32 40.00 -9.62 5.21
C VAL A 32 39.79 -10.59 6.38
N SER A 33 39.44 -10.10 7.56
CA SER A 33 39.10 -10.98 8.69
C SER A 33 37.88 -11.84 8.40
N MET A 34 36.85 -11.29 7.76
CA MET A 34 35.63 -12.02 7.41
C MET A 34 35.92 -13.11 6.37
N ILE A 35 36.73 -12.81 5.35
CA ILE A 35 37.19 -13.79 4.36
C ILE A 35 37.98 -14.91 5.03
N ARG A 36 38.93 -14.56 5.91
CA ARG A 36 39.70 -15.55 6.68
C ARG A 36 38.80 -16.44 7.53
N ASP A 37 37.83 -15.86 8.24
CA ASP A 37 36.88 -16.61 9.06
C ASP A 37 36.01 -17.55 8.19
N ALA A 38 35.63 -17.13 6.97
CA ALA A 38 34.85 -17.96 6.04
C ALA A 38 35.67 -19.09 5.39
N ILE A 39 36.98 -18.90 5.21
CA ILE A 39 37.88 -19.97 4.78
C ILE A 39 38.05 -20.99 5.91
N ALA A 40 38.24 -20.51 7.15
CA ALA A 40 38.54 -21.36 8.30
C ALA A 40 37.33 -22.12 8.86
N ASP A 41 36.13 -21.54 8.79
CA ASP A 41 34.91 -22.09 9.40
C ASP A 41 33.80 -22.30 8.36
N LYS A 42 33.48 -23.57 8.09
CA LYS A 42 32.45 -23.94 7.11
C LYS A 42 31.05 -23.43 7.44
N TYR A 43 30.72 -23.28 8.73
CA TYR A 43 29.43 -22.75 9.15
C TYR A 43 29.36 -21.24 8.98
N PHE A 44 30.48 -20.54 9.22
CA PHE A 44 30.58 -19.11 8.92
C PHE A 44 30.55 -18.86 7.40
N ARG A 45 31.19 -19.72 6.60
CA ARG A 45 31.08 -19.66 5.13
C ARG A 45 29.62 -19.80 4.66
N ALA A 46 28.92 -20.81 5.17
CA ALA A 46 27.51 -21.02 4.87
C ALA A 46 26.67 -19.80 5.29
N LEU A 47 26.97 -19.18 6.43
CA LEU A 47 26.31 -17.95 6.86
C LEU A 47 26.49 -16.81 5.85
N ILE A 48 27.70 -16.55 5.37
CA ILE A 48 27.94 -15.47 4.40
C ILE A 48 27.19 -15.72 3.09
N LEU A 49 27.14 -16.97 2.63
CA LEU A 49 26.38 -17.36 1.44
C LEU A 49 24.86 -17.21 1.64
N ILE A 50 24.34 -17.62 2.81
CA ILE A 50 22.92 -17.43 3.18
C ILE A 50 22.62 -15.93 3.25
N TYR A 51 23.47 -15.14 3.90
CA TYR A 51 23.31 -13.69 3.98
C TYR A 51 23.23 -13.06 2.59
N ALA A 52 24.17 -13.36 1.69
CA ALA A 52 24.16 -12.85 0.32
C ALA A 52 22.90 -13.28 -0.45
N ALA A 53 22.48 -14.55 -0.31
CA ALA A 53 21.27 -15.07 -0.94
C ALA A 53 20.01 -14.34 -0.43
N THR A 54 19.88 -14.19 0.89
CA THR A 54 18.74 -13.53 1.52
C THR A 54 18.69 -12.05 1.16
N THR A 55 19.82 -11.33 1.20
CA THR A 55 19.87 -9.92 0.79
C THR A 55 19.45 -9.74 -0.67
N TYR A 56 19.95 -10.58 -1.57
CA TYR A 56 19.57 -10.53 -2.98
C TYR A 56 18.07 -10.81 -3.15
N TYR A 57 17.57 -11.89 -2.54
CA TYR A 57 16.15 -12.27 -2.59
C TYR A 57 15.24 -11.15 -2.09
N ILE A 58 15.52 -10.58 -0.92
CA ILE A 58 14.71 -9.51 -0.35
C ILE A 58 14.78 -8.27 -1.24
N THR A 59 15.97 -7.87 -1.71
CA THR A 59 16.12 -6.70 -2.60
C THR A 59 15.31 -6.86 -3.88
N TYR A 60 15.40 -8.03 -4.51
CA TYR A 60 14.67 -8.35 -5.72
C TYR A 60 13.15 -8.24 -5.48
N ASN A 61 12.64 -8.91 -4.45
CA ASN A 61 11.21 -8.90 -4.13
C ASN A 61 10.69 -7.53 -3.71
N ALA A 62 11.47 -6.77 -2.93
CA ALA A 62 11.11 -5.41 -2.52
C ALA A 62 11.12 -4.41 -3.68
N THR A 63 11.80 -4.72 -4.80
CA THR A 63 11.78 -3.87 -6.00
C THR A 63 10.55 -4.13 -6.87
N LEU A 64 9.95 -5.33 -6.81
CA LEU A 64 8.80 -5.70 -7.64
C LEU A 64 7.58 -4.77 -7.48
N PRO A 65 7.17 -4.36 -6.26
CA PRO A 65 6.05 -3.43 -6.07
C PRO A 65 6.19 -2.11 -6.84
N TYR A 66 7.40 -1.61 -7.08
CA TYR A 66 7.61 -0.40 -7.87
C TYR A 66 7.31 -0.59 -9.35
N TYR A 67 7.61 -1.77 -9.91
CA TYR A 67 7.22 -2.11 -11.28
C TYR A 67 5.72 -2.40 -11.39
N GLN A 68 5.09 -2.77 -10.28
CA GLN A 68 3.63 -2.94 -10.17
C GLN A 68 2.90 -1.61 -10.02
N LEU A 69 3.63 -0.49 -9.91
CA LEU A 69 3.04 0.82 -9.61
C LEU A 69 2.19 0.74 -8.33
N ASN A 70 2.71 0.07 -7.30
CA ASN A 70 2.02 -0.06 -6.01
C ASN A 70 2.14 1.27 -5.23
N LEU A 71 1.00 1.78 -4.74
CA LEU A 71 0.93 3.04 -4.01
C LEU A 71 1.71 3.00 -2.68
N ASP A 72 1.67 1.87 -1.97
CA ASP A 72 2.20 1.71 -0.60
C ASP A 72 3.72 1.88 -0.52
N VAL A 73 4.44 1.64 -1.62
CA VAL A 73 5.90 1.80 -1.68
C VAL A 73 6.33 3.12 -2.32
N SER A 74 5.38 3.85 -2.91
CA SER A 74 5.68 4.87 -3.91
C SER A 74 6.13 6.19 -3.28
N LEU A 75 5.27 6.85 -2.51
CA LEU A 75 5.49 8.25 -2.11
C LEU A 75 6.63 8.40 -1.10
N ASP A 76 6.71 7.51 -0.11
CA ASP A 76 7.79 7.51 0.88
C ASP A 76 9.16 7.41 0.22
N THR A 77 9.35 6.39 -0.63
CA THR A 77 10.60 6.21 -1.39
C THR A 77 10.90 7.39 -2.31
N ALA A 78 9.88 7.94 -2.98
CA ALA A 78 10.05 9.11 -3.82
C ALA A 78 10.54 10.33 -3.03
N THR A 79 10.12 10.50 -1.79
CA THR A 79 10.58 11.59 -0.91
C THR A 79 12.11 11.58 -0.78
N TYR A 80 12.71 10.40 -0.57
CA TYR A 80 14.17 10.25 -0.51
C TYR A 80 14.84 10.44 -1.87
N MET A 81 14.28 9.86 -2.94
CA MET A 81 14.83 10.01 -4.28
C MET A 81 14.86 11.48 -4.73
N GLN A 82 13.78 12.22 -4.48
CA GLN A 82 13.70 13.66 -4.77
C GLN A 82 14.64 14.48 -3.89
N SER A 83 14.78 14.10 -2.61
CA SER A 83 15.76 14.72 -1.71
C SER A 83 17.18 14.56 -2.23
N PHE A 84 17.54 13.39 -2.77
CA PHE A 84 18.84 13.17 -3.38
C PHE A 84 18.97 13.88 -4.74
N ALA A 85 17.93 13.87 -5.58
CA ALA A 85 17.94 14.57 -6.86
C ALA A 85 18.11 16.10 -6.67
N SER A 86 17.42 16.69 -5.70
CA SER A 86 17.51 18.11 -5.37
C SER A 86 18.91 18.52 -4.87
N ALA A 87 19.52 17.70 -4.02
CA ALA A 87 20.91 17.88 -3.56
C ALA A 87 21.92 17.75 -4.70
N THR A 88 21.71 16.77 -5.59
CA THR A 88 22.67 16.43 -6.65
C THR A 88 22.59 17.37 -7.84
N LEU A 89 21.40 17.78 -8.24
CA LEU A 89 21.20 18.46 -9.53
C LEU A 89 20.89 19.95 -9.35
N TYR A 90 20.25 20.35 -8.24
CA TYR A 90 19.60 21.65 -8.12
C TYR A 90 20.17 22.55 -7.02
N HIS A 91 21.28 22.17 -6.38
CA HIS A 91 21.88 22.90 -5.24
C HIS A 91 20.89 23.14 -4.10
N ARG A 92 19.93 22.23 -3.92
CA ARG A 92 18.91 22.31 -2.88
C ARG A 92 19.19 21.29 -1.80
N PHE A 93 19.15 21.71 -0.56
CA PHE A 93 19.47 20.85 0.57
C PHE A 93 18.33 19.88 0.86
N PHE A 94 18.37 18.70 0.24
CA PHE A 94 17.42 17.58 0.42
C PHE A 94 15.94 17.98 0.28
N SER A 95 15.59 18.86 -0.67
CA SER A 95 14.21 19.26 -0.95
C SER A 95 13.41 18.15 -1.64
N ASN A 96 12.10 18.07 -1.37
CA ASN A 96 11.16 17.13 -1.98
C ASN A 96 9.75 17.73 -2.02
N PHE A 97 8.72 16.94 -2.35
CA PHE A 97 7.33 17.41 -2.43
C PHE A 97 6.62 17.51 -1.07
N VAL A 98 7.14 16.88 -0.02
CA VAL A 98 6.61 16.97 1.34
C VAL A 98 7.12 18.24 2.03
N ALA A 99 8.40 18.58 1.81
CA ALA A 99 9.01 19.73 2.47
C ALA A 99 10.17 20.37 1.68
N TYR A 100 10.44 21.63 2.02
CA TYR A 100 11.56 22.41 1.47
C TYR A 100 12.93 21.77 1.73
N THR A 101 13.06 21.00 2.78
CA THR A 101 14.18 20.11 3.06
C THR A 101 13.63 18.93 3.85
N PHE A 102 14.18 17.74 3.67
CA PHE A 102 13.86 16.58 4.49
C PHE A 102 13.99 16.91 5.99
N PHE A 103 14.96 17.77 6.34
CA PHE A 103 15.21 18.19 7.71
C PHE A 103 14.16 19.14 8.31
N PHE A 104 13.17 19.56 7.51
CA PHE A 104 12.05 20.38 7.95
C PHE A 104 11.09 19.59 8.85
N VAL A 105 10.91 18.28 8.58
CA VAL A 105 9.99 17.41 9.32
C VAL A 105 10.73 16.37 10.16
N HIS A 106 11.90 15.91 9.69
CA HIS A 106 12.63 14.81 10.30
C HIS A 106 14.06 15.18 10.65
N SER A 107 14.62 14.59 11.71
CA SER A 107 16.06 14.66 11.97
C SER A 107 16.72 13.35 11.60
N SER A 108 17.16 13.24 10.34
CA SER A 108 17.82 12.05 9.81
C SER A 108 19.22 12.31 9.23
N PRO A 109 20.22 12.68 10.05
CA PRO A 109 21.61 12.84 9.59
C PRO A 109 22.19 11.60 8.91
N ILE A 110 21.61 10.42 9.09
CA ILE A 110 22.02 9.20 8.38
C ILE A 110 21.98 9.36 6.86
N LEU A 111 21.13 10.26 6.33
CA LEU A 111 21.05 10.55 4.90
C LEU A 111 22.39 11.01 4.31
N PHE A 112 23.27 11.66 5.09
CA PHE A 112 24.60 12.03 4.63
C PHE A 112 25.52 10.83 4.36
N LEU A 113 25.26 9.68 4.99
CA LEU A 113 25.98 8.43 4.74
C LEU A 113 25.34 7.65 3.58
N ILE A 114 24.01 7.69 3.46
CA ILE A 114 23.27 6.97 2.42
C ILE A 114 23.41 7.65 1.07
N TYR A 115 23.38 8.99 1.04
CA TYR A 115 23.47 9.81 -0.16
C TYR A 115 24.66 9.45 -1.07
N PRO A 116 25.93 9.44 -0.60
CA PRO A 116 27.05 9.09 -1.46
C PRO A 116 27.01 7.64 -1.94
N LEU A 117 26.50 6.70 -1.14
CA LEU A 117 26.34 5.31 -1.54
C LEU A 117 25.31 5.18 -2.68
N TYR A 118 24.16 5.84 -2.54
CA TYR A 118 23.11 5.90 -3.57
C TYR A 118 23.63 6.52 -4.86
N LEU A 119 24.46 7.57 -4.77
CA LEU A 119 25.03 8.27 -5.93
C LEU A 119 25.95 7.43 -6.82
N THR A 120 26.48 6.31 -6.32
CA THR A 120 27.28 5.39 -7.15
C THR A 120 26.46 4.83 -8.32
N TYR A 121 25.19 4.51 -8.06
CA TYR A 121 24.25 4.02 -9.06
C TYR A 121 22.79 4.39 -8.71
N PRO A 122 22.34 5.63 -9.00
CA PRO A 122 21.02 6.11 -8.61
C PRO A 122 19.86 5.35 -9.27
N ARG A 123 19.28 4.39 -8.53
CA ARG A 123 18.12 3.59 -8.92
C ARG A 123 17.33 3.17 -7.69
N ILE A 124 16.03 2.89 -7.86
CA ILE A 124 15.17 2.32 -6.80
C ILE A 124 15.83 1.07 -6.21
N ALA A 125 16.26 0.13 -7.05
CA ALA A 125 16.91 -1.10 -6.62
C ALA A 125 18.17 -0.87 -5.76
N THR A 126 18.96 0.18 -6.04
CA THR A 126 20.15 0.53 -5.25
C THR A 126 19.77 0.99 -3.85
N LEU A 127 18.75 1.86 -3.76
CA LEU A 127 18.29 2.40 -2.49
C LEU A 127 17.71 1.28 -1.60
N ILE A 128 16.91 0.39 -2.20
CA ILE A 128 16.38 -0.80 -1.54
C ILE A 128 17.50 -1.77 -1.14
N ALA A 129 18.50 -2.01 -2.00
CA ALA A 129 19.64 -2.85 -1.66
C ALA A 129 20.40 -2.31 -0.44
N ILE A 130 20.65 -0.99 -0.37
CA ILE A 130 21.31 -0.36 0.78
C ILE A 130 20.51 -0.64 2.07
N GLN A 131 19.19 -0.42 2.05
CA GLN A 131 18.33 -0.70 3.21
C GLN A 131 18.39 -2.16 3.63
N VAL A 132 18.24 -3.10 2.68
CA VAL A 132 18.23 -4.54 2.95
C VAL A 132 19.59 -5.03 3.49
N ILE A 133 20.70 -4.60 2.88
CA ILE A 133 22.06 -4.94 3.33
C ILE A 133 22.25 -4.49 4.78
N LEU A 134 21.91 -3.23 5.09
CA LEU A 134 22.07 -2.68 6.43
C LEU A 134 21.13 -3.34 7.44
N ALA A 135 19.86 -3.54 7.10
CA ALA A 135 18.87 -4.17 7.97
C ALA A 135 19.23 -5.60 8.34
N THR A 136 19.80 -6.36 7.42
CA THR A 136 20.21 -7.75 7.64
C THR A 136 21.63 -7.88 8.20
N LEU A 137 22.43 -6.80 8.21
CA LEU A 137 23.82 -6.79 8.66
C LEU A 137 24.07 -7.44 10.04
N PRO A 138 23.20 -7.28 11.07
CA PRO A 138 23.42 -7.89 12.39
C PRO A 138 23.54 -9.42 12.36
N THR A 139 23.00 -10.08 11.34
CA THR A 139 23.10 -11.53 11.15
C THR A 139 24.56 -12.01 11.24
N ILE A 140 25.50 -11.28 10.65
CA ILE A 140 26.92 -11.66 10.60
C ILE A 140 27.55 -11.68 12.01
N PRO A 141 27.54 -10.58 12.79
CA PRO A 141 28.10 -10.59 14.15
C PRO A 141 27.35 -11.52 15.11
N LEU A 142 26.05 -11.78 14.92
CA LEU A 142 25.29 -12.68 15.80
C LEU A 142 25.78 -14.13 15.76
N TYR A 143 26.52 -14.53 14.73
CA TYR A 143 27.28 -15.78 14.73
C TYR A 143 28.24 -15.87 15.93
N LYS A 144 28.96 -14.78 16.23
CA LYS A 144 29.90 -14.72 17.36
C LYS A 144 29.17 -14.71 18.70
N LEU A 145 27.97 -14.13 18.76
CA LEU A 145 27.12 -14.23 19.95
C LEU A 145 26.71 -15.69 20.22
N GLY A 146 26.29 -16.42 19.19
CA GLY A 146 25.98 -17.84 19.32
C GLY A 146 27.19 -18.68 19.70
N GLN A 147 28.39 -18.40 19.18
CA GLN A 147 29.62 -19.03 19.64
C GLN A 147 29.85 -18.81 21.14
N LYS A 148 29.69 -17.57 21.62
CA LYS A 148 29.83 -17.23 23.04
C LYS A 148 28.82 -17.98 23.91
N LEU A 149 27.58 -18.14 23.44
CA LEU A 149 26.51 -18.79 24.19
C LEU A 149 26.58 -20.32 24.17
N PHE A 150 27.07 -20.95 23.11
CA PHE A 150 26.97 -22.41 22.97
C PHE A 150 28.31 -23.12 22.85
N ASN A 151 29.39 -22.40 22.56
CA ASN A 151 30.70 -22.96 22.20
C ASN A 151 30.61 -24.01 21.08
N ASP A 152 29.68 -23.81 20.14
CA ASP A 152 29.36 -24.76 19.08
C ASP A 152 28.99 -23.99 17.81
N ARG A 153 29.66 -24.35 16.69
CA ARG A 153 29.53 -23.66 15.40
C ARG A 153 28.16 -23.87 14.75
N LYS A 154 27.46 -24.97 15.04
CA LYS A 154 26.09 -25.22 14.55
C LYS A 154 25.10 -24.28 15.21
N TYR A 155 25.17 -24.16 16.53
CA TYR A 155 24.34 -23.23 17.29
C TYR A 155 24.70 -21.77 17.01
N ALA A 156 25.96 -21.49 16.69
CA ALA A 156 26.38 -20.18 16.17
C ALA A 156 25.68 -19.81 14.86
N LEU A 157 25.65 -20.72 13.89
CA LEU A 157 24.93 -20.52 12.62
C LEU A 157 23.43 -20.33 12.88
N ALA A 158 22.83 -21.19 13.71
CA ALA A 158 21.41 -21.08 14.05
C ALA A 158 21.09 -19.76 14.77
N THR A 159 21.98 -19.24 15.61
CA THR A 159 21.81 -17.93 16.29
C THR A 159 21.91 -16.76 15.31
N ALA A 160 22.64 -16.90 14.22
CA ALA A 160 22.64 -15.91 13.15
C ALA A 160 21.33 -16.01 12.33
N ILE A 161 20.93 -17.22 11.93
CA ILE A 161 19.72 -17.47 11.13
C ILE A 161 18.46 -17.02 11.86
N ILE A 162 18.33 -17.28 13.16
CA ILE A 162 17.14 -16.93 13.94
C ILE A 162 16.80 -15.43 13.85
N TYR A 163 17.79 -14.55 13.67
CA TYR A 163 17.57 -13.12 13.48
C TYR A 163 16.91 -12.82 12.12
N LEU A 164 17.36 -13.48 11.04
CA LEU A 164 16.79 -13.34 9.70
C LEU A 164 15.36 -13.89 9.61
N ILE A 165 15.11 -15.04 10.26
CA ILE A 165 13.81 -15.69 10.23
C ILE A 165 12.87 -15.19 11.33
N TYR A 166 13.32 -14.32 12.23
CA TYR A 166 12.39 -13.62 13.11
C TYR A 166 11.46 -12.77 12.23
N PRO A 167 10.14 -13.03 12.20
CA PRO A 167 9.26 -12.49 11.16
C PRO A 167 9.40 -10.99 11.03
N TRP A 168 9.44 -10.30 12.16
CA TRP A 168 9.45 -8.85 12.23
C TRP A 168 10.80 -8.20 11.92
N THR A 169 11.86 -8.98 11.64
CA THR A 169 13.13 -8.43 11.12
C THR A 169 13.04 -8.12 9.63
N THR A 170 12.28 -8.90 8.87
CA THR A 170 12.26 -8.80 7.41
C THR A 170 10.92 -8.34 6.84
N THR A 171 9.83 -8.38 7.62
CA THR A 171 8.50 -7.91 7.18
C THR A 171 8.52 -6.50 6.61
N TYR A 172 9.28 -5.59 7.20
CA TYR A 172 9.35 -4.19 6.75
C TYR A 172 10.29 -3.97 5.56
N LEU A 173 11.05 -4.98 5.16
CA LEU A 173 11.98 -4.87 4.03
C LEU A 173 11.29 -5.04 2.68
N THR A 174 10.05 -5.53 2.64
CA THR A 174 9.21 -5.60 1.43
C THR A 174 8.42 -4.31 1.17
N GLY A 175 8.57 -3.30 2.01
CA GLY A 175 7.88 -2.00 1.92
C GLY A 175 8.73 -0.89 1.28
N PRO A 176 8.36 0.40 1.49
CA PRO A 176 9.13 1.53 1.00
C PRO A 176 10.55 1.60 1.60
N PHE A 177 11.42 2.37 0.95
CA PHE A 177 12.65 2.80 1.60
C PHE A 177 12.29 3.84 2.68
N GLU A 178 12.74 3.60 3.90
CA GLU A 178 12.43 4.43 5.06
C GLU A 178 13.60 4.46 6.04
N VAL A 179 14.05 5.64 6.46
CA VAL A 179 15.21 5.74 7.39
C VAL A 179 14.89 5.19 8.77
N VAL A 180 13.62 5.19 9.19
CA VAL A 180 13.21 4.61 10.47
C VAL A 180 13.52 3.11 10.56
N ILE A 181 13.49 2.39 9.42
CA ILE A 181 13.82 0.97 9.33
C ILE A 181 15.27 0.72 9.79
N LEU A 182 16.19 1.64 9.50
CA LEU A 182 17.60 1.51 9.86
C LEU A 182 17.84 1.60 11.38
N THR A 183 16.84 2.00 12.16
CA THR A 183 16.93 1.94 13.64
C THR A 183 17.09 0.50 14.10
N ALA A 184 16.41 -0.45 13.46
CA ALA A 184 16.45 -1.86 13.82
C ALA A 184 17.87 -2.47 13.80
N PRO A 185 18.60 -2.45 12.67
CA PRO A 185 19.91 -3.07 12.61
C PRO A 185 20.92 -2.40 13.54
N PHE A 186 20.87 -1.08 13.68
CA PHE A 186 21.80 -0.37 14.55
C PHE A 186 21.49 -0.57 16.03
N LEU A 187 20.22 -0.72 16.42
CA LEU A 187 19.84 -1.18 17.76
C LEU A 187 20.33 -2.61 18.01
N ALA A 188 20.14 -3.53 17.05
CA ALA A 188 20.63 -4.91 17.15
C ALA A 188 22.15 -4.98 17.35
N LEU A 189 22.91 -4.19 16.56
CA LEU A 189 24.36 -4.08 16.70
C LEU A 189 24.77 -3.45 18.03
N THR A 190 24.01 -2.47 18.53
CA THR A 190 24.26 -1.84 19.84
C THR A 190 24.12 -2.85 20.97
N LEU A 191 23.02 -3.62 20.98
CA LEU A 191 22.80 -4.69 21.94
C LEU A 191 23.86 -5.79 21.83
N TYR A 192 24.18 -6.24 20.62
CA TYR A 192 25.24 -7.21 20.37
C TYR A 192 26.58 -6.73 20.95
N ASN A 193 27.01 -5.51 20.64
CA ASN A 193 28.28 -4.96 21.10
C ASN A 193 28.30 -4.76 22.62
N LEU A 194 27.17 -4.38 23.23
CA LEU A 194 27.00 -4.32 24.68
C LEU A 194 27.19 -5.71 25.32
N TYR A 195 26.56 -6.76 24.78
CA TYR A 195 26.68 -8.13 25.29
C TYR A 195 28.07 -8.74 25.08
N MET A 196 28.77 -8.31 24.03
CA MET A 196 30.13 -8.75 23.73
C MET A 196 31.22 -7.93 24.45
N GLY A 197 30.89 -6.78 25.04
CA GLY A 197 31.86 -5.88 25.69
C GLY A 197 32.70 -5.06 24.72
N ASN A 198 32.23 -4.87 23.48
CA ASN A 198 32.91 -4.08 22.46
C ASN A 198 32.48 -2.60 22.56
N LYS A 199 33.21 -1.81 23.37
CA LYS A 199 32.88 -0.39 23.62
C LYS A 199 32.87 0.48 22.35
N TRP A 200 33.83 0.30 21.46
CA TRP A 200 33.89 1.06 20.21
C TRP A 200 32.72 0.74 19.30
N GLY A 201 32.44 -0.55 19.11
CA GLY A 201 31.29 -0.99 18.34
C GLY A 201 29.97 -0.47 18.92
N TYR A 202 29.84 -0.48 20.26
CA TYR A 202 28.67 0.02 20.96
C TYR A 202 28.39 1.50 20.66
N TRP A 203 29.38 2.37 20.81
CA TRP A 203 29.20 3.81 20.57
C TRP A 203 28.94 4.14 19.10
N ILE A 204 29.63 3.46 18.17
CA ILE A 204 29.40 3.63 16.73
C ILE A 204 27.97 3.23 16.36
N SER A 205 27.52 2.04 16.78
CA SER A 205 26.17 1.57 16.45
C SER A 205 25.09 2.37 17.16
N LEU A 206 25.31 2.83 18.39
CA LEU A 206 24.38 3.71 19.11
C LEU A 206 24.22 5.04 18.39
N THR A 207 25.32 5.63 17.93
CA THR A 207 25.29 6.88 17.17
C THR A 207 24.54 6.70 15.85
N LEU A 208 24.86 5.64 15.09
CA LEU A 208 24.16 5.33 13.83
C LEU A 208 22.66 5.11 14.04
N MET A 209 22.28 4.44 15.15
CA MET A 209 20.87 4.26 15.52
C MET A 209 20.20 5.61 15.78
N MET A 210 20.83 6.55 16.49
CA MET A 210 20.23 7.86 16.78
C MET A 210 20.23 8.82 15.58
N MET A 211 21.06 8.57 14.56
CA MET A 211 21.08 9.33 13.31
C MET A 211 19.89 9.04 12.38
N THR A 212 19.06 8.02 12.67
CA THR A 212 18.03 7.55 11.75
C THR A 212 16.79 8.44 11.72
N ILE A 213 16.22 8.76 12.89
CA ILE A 213 14.99 9.55 13.02
C ILE A 213 14.95 10.25 14.39
N GLU A 214 14.22 11.36 14.49
CA GLU A 214 14.24 12.31 15.61
C GLU A 214 13.94 11.73 16.99
N PHE A 215 13.11 10.69 17.08
CA PHE A 215 12.72 10.06 18.35
C PHE A 215 13.53 8.79 18.68
N SER A 216 14.41 8.32 17.78
CA SER A 216 15.34 7.21 18.05
C SER A 216 16.20 7.40 19.31
N PRO A 217 16.67 8.62 19.68
CA PRO A 217 17.41 8.84 20.92
C PRO A 217 16.67 8.46 22.20
N ILE A 218 15.33 8.40 22.18
CA ILE A 218 14.53 7.92 23.32
C ILE A 218 14.85 6.44 23.60
N ILE A 219 15.12 5.64 22.56
CA ILE A 219 15.59 4.26 22.72
C ILE A 219 16.95 4.26 23.44
N GLY A 220 17.85 5.20 23.14
CA GLY A 220 19.12 5.39 23.84
C GLY A 220 18.97 5.73 25.32
N ILE A 221 17.99 6.56 25.68
CA ILE A 221 17.65 6.88 27.08
C ILE A 221 17.22 5.62 27.84
N PHE A 222 16.33 4.81 27.26
CA PHE A 222 15.89 3.56 27.90
C PHE A 222 16.96 2.47 27.86
N LEU A 223 17.86 2.48 26.88
CA LEU A 223 19.06 1.64 26.86
C LEU A 223 19.97 1.98 28.04
N ALA A 224 20.13 3.25 28.40
CA ALA A 224 20.88 3.64 29.60
C ALA A 224 20.24 3.05 30.87
N LEU A 225 18.92 3.17 31.02
CA LEU A 225 18.19 2.56 32.14
C LEU A 225 18.35 1.05 32.17
N TYR A 226 18.31 0.39 31.01
CA TYR A 226 18.58 -1.03 30.90
C TYR A 226 20.01 -1.39 31.34
N ILE A 227 21.02 -0.62 30.91
CA ILE A 227 22.42 -0.80 31.32
C ILE A 227 22.56 -0.72 32.84
N LEU A 228 21.85 0.19 33.50
CA LEU A 228 21.89 0.33 34.96
C LEU A 228 21.47 -0.94 35.70
N VAL A 229 20.48 -1.66 35.17
CA VAL A 229 19.86 -2.82 35.85
C VAL A 229 20.44 -4.16 35.38
N ILE A 230 20.84 -4.27 34.10
CA ILE A 230 21.38 -5.52 33.54
C ILE A 230 22.68 -5.94 34.24
N LYS A 231 22.88 -7.25 34.37
CA LYS A 231 24.11 -7.85 34.90
C LYS A 231 24.88 -8.48 33.73
N LEU A 232 26.05 -7.91 33.44
CA LEU A 232 27.02 -8.41 32.44
C LEU A 232 28.37 -8.62 33.12
N ASP A 233 29.01 -9.76 32.89
CA ASP A 233 30.24 -10.17 33.60
C ASP A 233 31.39 -9.17 33.45
N TRP A 234 31.43 -8.45 32.32
CA TRP A 234 32.46 -7.47 32.02
C TRP A 234 32.18 -6.07 32.59
N LEU A 235 30.95 -5.78 33.03
CA LEU A 235 30.56 -4.49 33.62
C LEU A 235 30.40 -4.62 35.13
N LYS A 236 31.44 -4.22 35.87
CA LYS A 236 31.35 -4.05 37.32
C LYS A 236 30.42 -2.88 37.68
N THR A 237 29.87 -2.85 38.89
CA THR A 237 28.88 -1.84 39.33
C THR A 237 29.29 -0.39 39.00
N LYS A 238 30.53 0.02 39.30
CA LYS A 238 31.02 1.38 38.98
C LYS A 238 31.05 1.66 37.47
N GLN A 239 31.55 0.71 36.68
CA GLN A 239 31.63 0.85 35.22
C GLN A 239 30.25 0.85 34.57
N ARG A 240 29.31 0.09 35.13
CA ARG A 240 27.92 0.05 34.70
C ARG A 240 27.21 1.38 34.93
N ILE A 241 27.39 1.98 36.11
CA ILE A 241 26.86 3.32 36.42
C ILE A 241 27.47 4.34 35.46
N ALA A 242 28.80 4.33 35.28
CA ALA A 242 29.47 5.23 34.35
C ALA A 242 28.94 5.12 32.91
N LEU A 243 28.91 3.91 32.33
CA LEU A 243 28.40 3.70 30.97
C LEU A 243 26.92 4.06 30.83
N SER A 244 26.11 3.78 31.86
CA SER A 244 24.70 4.18 31.92
C SER A 244 24.57 5.70 31.88
N THR A 245 25.31 6.42 32.72
CA THR A 245 25.28 7.89 32.77
C THR A 245 25.78 8.50 31.47
N GLU A 246 26.90 8.00 30.92
CA GLU A 246 27.42 8.44 29.62
C GLU A 246 26.39 8.24 28.50
N THR A 247 25.77 7.06 28.44
CA THR A 247 24.73 6.75 27.44
C THR A 247 23.53 7.68 27.58
N LEU A 248 23.10 7.93 28.82
CA LEU A 248 21.97 8.81 29.12
C LEU A 248 22.26 10.25 28.67
N THR A 249 23.40 10.81 29.09
CA THR A 249 23.80 12.18 28.73
C THR A 249 23.97 12.32 27.22
N TYR A 250 24.60 11.35 26.56
CA TYR A 250 24.78 11.38 25.10
C TYR A 250 23.44 11.30 24.35
N SER A 251 22.54 10.41 24.78
CA SER A 251 21.22 10.27 24.14
C SER A 251 20.33 11.51 24.35
N ILE A 252 20.38 12.14 25.52
CA ILE A 252 19.68 13.40 25.78
C ILE A 252 20.25 14.53 24.91
N ALA A 253 21.58 14.66 24.85
CA ALA A 253 22.23 15.65 24.00
C ALA A 253 21.86 15.47 22.52
N TRP A 254 21.78 14.21 22.05
CA TRP A 254 21.35 13.90 20.70
C TRP A 254 19.86 14.22 20.47
N LEU A 255 18.97 13.92 21.43
CA LEU A 255 17.56 14.28 21.33
C LEU A 255 17.37 15.79 21.21
N ILE A 256 18.12 16.57 21.99
CA ILE A 256 18.13 18.04 21.90
C ILE A 256 18.65 18.48 20.52
N THR A 257 19.72 17.85 20.03
CA THR A 257 20.26 18.15 18.69
C THR A 257 19.22 17.88 17.59
N ALA A 258 18.53 16.73 17.65
CA ALA A 258 17.49 16.38 16.71
C ALA A 258 16.31 17.38 16.74
N PHE A 259 15.91 17.79 17.94
CA PHE A 259 14.93 18.87 18.12
C PHE A 259 15.39 20.17 17.47
N LEU A 260 16.63 20.61 17.74
CA LEU A 260 17.17 21.86 17.20
C LEU A 260 17.29 21.84 15.67
N ILE A 261 17.65 20.70 15.06
CA ILE A 261 17.71 20.54 13.61
C ILE A 261 16.34 20.78 13.00
N VAL A 262 15.31 20.05 13.44
CA VAL A 262 13.94 20.19 12.92
C VAL A 262 13.40 21.57 13.21
N TYR A 263 13.65 22.10 14.41
CA TYR A 263 13.23 23.44 14.78
C TYR A 263 13.84 24.51 13.86
N TYR A 264 15.14 24.44 13.61
CA TYR A 264 15.85 25.38 12.74
C TYR A 264 15.29 25.35 11.31
N PHE A 265 15.24 24.17 10.68
CA PHE A 265 14.79 24.06 9.30
C PHE A 265 13.28 24.31 9.14
N SER A 266 12.47 23.98 10.15
CA SER A 266 11.04 24.30 10.16
C SER A 266 10.73 25.74 10.52
N HIS A 267 11.72 26.57 10.87
CA HIS A 267 11.52 27.91 11.40
C HIS A 267 10.58 27.91 12.62
N GLY A 268 10.69 26.90 13.48
CA GLY A 268 9.88 26.73 14.68
C GLY A 268 8.42 26.38 14.43
N THR A 269 8.05 25.96 13.21
CA THR A 269 6.68 25.55 12.86
C THR A 269 6.40 24.08 13.16
N ILE A 270 7.44 23.23 13.19
CA ILE A 270 7.33 21.80 13.48
C ILE A 270 8.07 21.45 14.77
N ASN A 271 7.44 20.59 15.55
CA ASN A 271 8.02 19.97 16.74
C ASN A 271 8.18 18.47 16.51
N ILE A 272 9.34 17.89 16.89
CA ILE A 272 9.66 16.47 16.66
C ILE A 272 8.63 15.49 17.24
N PHE A 273 7.89 15.89 18.27
CA PHE A 273 6.87 15.05 18.90
C PHE A 273 5.51 15.14 18.19
N GLN A 274 5.32 16.05 17.22
CA GLN A 274 4.11 16.06 16.36
C GLN A 274 4.03 14.80 15.50
N ASN A 275 5.19 14.22 15.16
CA ASN A 275 5.26 12.96 14.44
C ASN A 275 4.79 11.77 15.29
N LEU A 276 4.52 11.89 16.59
CA LEU A 276 3.83 10.86 17.39
C LEU A 276 2.31 10.94 17.21
N TRP A 277 1.85 10.87 15.95
CA TRP A 277 0.47 11.15 15.59
C TRP A 277 -0.52 10.29 16.36
N GLY A 278 -1.61 10.87 16.84
CA GLY A 278 -2.63 10.20 17.65
C GLY A 278 -2.20 9.82 19.09
N SER A 279 -0.91 9.90 19.45
CA SER A 279 -0.42 9.52 20.77
C SER A 279 -0.95 10.42 21.89
N ALA A 280 -1.24 9.85 23.05
CA ALA A 280 -1.54 10.62 24.26
C ALA A 280 -0.34 11.47 24.75
N LEU A 281 0.88 11.07 24.42
CA LEU A 281 2.11 11.74 24.85
C LEU A 281 2.50 12.95 23.99
N ALA A 282 2.01 13.03 22.74
CA ALA A 282 2.43 14.07 21.80
C ALA A 282 2.19 15.47 22.37
N GLY A 283 0.96 15.76 22.83
CA GLY A 283 0.59 17.07 23.39
C GLY A 283 1.48 17.51 24.57
N PRO A 284 1.58 16.72 25.65
CA PRO A 284 2.45 17.04 26.79
C PRO A 284 3.93 17.24 26.38
N LEU A 285 4.48 16.38 25.52
CA LEU A 285 5.86 16.47 25.08
C LEU A 285 6.11 17.71 24.21
N ILE A 286 5.17 18.08 23.35
CA ILE A 286 5.20 19.34 22.57
C ILE A 286 5.18 20.54 23.53
N GLY A 287 4.28 20.55 24.52
CA GLY A 287 4.18 21.63 25.50
C GLY A 287 5.47 21.83 26.30
N MET A 288 6.06 20.73 26.80
CA MET A 288 7.33 20.75 27.52
C MET A 288 8.48 21.25 26.65
N SER A 289 8.64 20.69 25.45
CA SER A 289 9.73 21.05 24.54
C SER A 289 9.62 22.48 24.03
N ASN A 290 8.41 22.99 23.75
CA ASN A 290 8.20 24.40 23.39
C ASN A 290 8.53 25.33 24.55
N THR A 291 8.20 24.96 25.79
CA THR A 291 8.54 25.74 26.99
C THR A 291 10.05 25.82 27.17
N ILE A 292 10.73 24.67 27.06
CA ILE A 292 12.20 24.58 27.13
C ILE A 292 12.84 25.41 26.00
N ALA A 293 12.30 25.33 24.78
CA ALA A 293 12.81 26.07 23.64
C ALA A 293 12.72 27.59 23.81
N LYS A 294 11.58 28.08 24.32
CA LYS A 294 11.39 29.50 24.66
C LYS A 294 12.34 29.94 25.78
N ALA A 295 12.51 29.12 26.81
CA ALA A 295 13.32 29.44 27.98
C ALA A 295 14.83 29.43 27.70
N LEU A 296 15.33 28.45 26.96
CA LEU A 296 16.77 28.25 26.76
C LEU A 296 17.32 28.94 25.51
N PHE A 297 16.49 29.16 24.49
CA PHE A 297 16.97 29.63 23.20
C PHE A 297 16.29 30.92 22.73
N HIS A 298 15.36 31.49 23.50
CA HIS A 298 14.53 32.65 23.11
C HIS A 298 13.81 32.45 21.76
N LEU A 299 13.58 31.19 21.38
CA LEU A 299 12.99 30.83 20.10
C LEU A 299 11.46 30.83 20.23
N ALA A 300 10.78 31.73 19.52
CA ALA A 300 9.31 31.80 19.50
C ALA A 300 8.74 30.76 18.52
N SER A 301 8.26 29.62 19.01
CA SER A 301 7.57 28.63 18.16
C SER A 301 6.20 29.15 17.71
N GLN A 302 5.97 29.25 16.40
CA GLN A 302 4.66 29.54 15.79
C GLN A 302 3.91 28.26 15.33
N ALA A 303 4.25 27.10 15.90
CA ALA A 303 3.65 25.83 15.51
C ALA A 303 2.11 25.91 15.51
N LYS A 304 1.49 25.70 14.33
CA LYS A 304 0.03 25.55 14.21
C LYS A 304 -0.36 24.25 14.91
N THR A 305 -0.94 24.37 16.09
CA THR A 305 -1.59 23.24 16.77
C THR A 305 -2.93 23.01 16.09
N ASN A 306 -3.01 22.01 15.19
CA ASN A 306 -4.27 21.60 14.59
C ASN A 306 -5.13 20.69 15.49
N ASP A 307 -4.79 20.52 16.78
CA ASP A 307 -5.62 19.75 17.71
C ASP A 307 -5.93 20.52 19.01
N VAL A 308 -7.19 20.36 19.40
CA VAL A 308 -7.98 21.00 20.46
C VAL A 308 -7.41 20.77 21.87
N ILE A 309 -6.29 21.42 22.20
CA ILE A 309 -5.92 21.61 23.61
C ILE A 309 -5.66 23.10 23.83
N ASN A 310 -6.71 23.78 24.25
CA ASN A 310 -6.63 25.14 24.75
C ASN A 310 -5.60 25.16 25.89
N HIS A 311 -4.45 25.83 25.71
CA HIS A 311 -3.32 25.85 26.65
C HIS A 311 -3.64 26.57 27.99
N GLN A 312 -4.92 26.88 28.23
CA GLN A 312 -5.43 27.58 29.41
C GLN A 312 -6.39 26.72 30.25
N THR A 313 -6.73 25.49 29.83
CA THR A 313 -7.52 24.58 30.70
C THR A 313 -6.61 23.89 31.71
N PRO A 314 -6.93 23.91 33.02
CA PRO A 314 -6.20 23.13 34.01
C PRO A 314 -6.18 21.66 33.56
N ILE A 315 -5.02 20.99 33.69
CA ILE A 315 -4.91 19.55 33.44
C ILE A 315 -5.78 18.84 34.47
N ASN A 316 -7.04 18.59 34.14
CA ASN A 316 -7.91 17.74 34.94
C ASN A 316 -7.44 16.30 34.76
N ILE A 317 -6.84 15.73 35.80
CA ILE A 317 -6.28 14.38 35.82
C ILE A 317 -7.32 13.36 35.33
N THR A 318 -8.59 13.57 35.65
CA THR A 318 -9.71 12.73 35.20
C THR A 318 -9.88 12.78 33.67
N ASN A 319 -9.78 13.96 33.06
CA ASN A 319 -9.90 14.10 31.60
C ASN A 319 -8.69 13.50 30.87
N VAL A 320 -7.49 13.61 31.43
CA VAL A 320 -6.29 12.94 30.89
C VAL A 320 -6.42 11.43 30.99
N ALA A 321 -6.88 10.90 32.13
CA ALA A 321 -7.08 9.48 32.34
C ALA A 321 -8.15 8.91 31.38
N ILE A 322 -9.28 9.60 31.21
CA ILE A 322 -10.34 9.22 30.26
C ILE A 322 -9.81 9.25 28.82
N THR A 323 -9.08 10.30 28.43
CA THR A 323 -8.50 10.42 27.09
C THR A 323 -7.49 9.29 26.83
N LEU A 324 -6.65 8.98 27.81
CA LEU A 324 -5.70 7.89 27.73
C LEU A 324 -6.40 6.55 27.57
N MET A 325 -7.44 6.30 28.37
CA MET A 325 -8.24 5.08 28.31
C MET A 325 -8.92 4.93 26.95
N ASN A 326 -9.56 5.99 26.43
CA ASN A 326 -10.20 5.98 25.11
C ASN A 326 -9.21 5.68 23.99
N LYS A 327 -8.02 6.29 24.03
CA LYS A 327 -6.95 6.04 23.04
C LYS A 327 -6.41 4.60 23.11
N VAL A 328 -6.26 4.03 24.31
CA VAL A 328 -5.84 2.63 24.49
C VAL A 328 -6.92 1.67 24.00
N MET A 329 -8.20 1.95 24.29
CA MET A 329 -9.33 1.12 23.87
C MET A 329 -9.56 1.16 22.35
N THR A 330 -9.20 2.25 21.68
CA THR A 330 -9.23 2.35 20.22
C THR A 330 -8.27 1.32 19.60
N GLY A 331 -8.80 0.38 18.81
CA GLY A 331 -8.01 -0.68 18.18
C GLY A 331 -7.43 -1.70 19.17
N PHE A 332 -8.04 -1.86 20.36
CA PHE A 332 -7.53 -2.72 21.43
C PHE A 332 -7.17 -4.15 20.96
N ASN A 333 -8.04 -4.79 20.18
CA ASN A 333 -7.81 -6.13 19.67
C ASN A 333 -6.53 -6.22 18.83
N THR A 334 -6.33 -5.28 17.90
CA THR A 334 -5.11 -5.22 17.06
C THR A 334 -3.87 -4.93 17.91
N LYS A 335 -3.97 -4.07 18.92
CA LYS A 335 -2.87 -3.76 19.84
C LYS A 335 -2.42 -4.97 20.65
N VAL A 336 -3.38 -5.71 21.22
CA VAL A 336 -3.10 -6.96 21.95
C VAL A 336 -2.50 -8.01 21.01
N GLN A 337 -3.10 -8.19 19.83
CA GLN A 337 -2.58 -9.08 18.79
C GLN A 337 -1.14 -8.74 18.44
N THR A 338 -0.82 -7.46 18.24
CA THR A 338 0.53 -6.97 17.93
C THR A 338 1.53 -7.32 19.02
N VAL A 339 1.21 -7.11 20.30
CA VAL A 339 2.09 -7.48 21.42
C VAL A 339 2.35 -8.99 21.42
N VAL A 340 1.31 -9.81 21.25
CA VAL A 340 1.42 -11.27 21.22
C VAL A 340 2.27 -11.71 20.03
N LEU A 341 1.99 -11.21 18.83
CA LEU A 341 2.69 -11.59 17.61
C LEU A 341 4.17 -11.21 17.65
N LEU A 342 4.51 -10.07 18.25
CA LEU A 342 5.89 -9.64 18.44
C LEU A 342 6.68 -10.62 19.32
N MET A 343 6.10 -11.13 20.43
CA MET A 343 6.82 -11.90 21.44
C MET A 343 6.65 -13.43 21.35
N ALA A 344 5.54 -13.91 20.77
CA ALA A 344 5.26 -15.34 20.64
C ALA A 344 6.35 -16.14 19.88
N PRO A 345 6.98 -15.62 18.80
CA PRO A 345 8.03 -16.36 18.09
C PRO A 345 9.24 -16.70 18.98
N VAL A 346 9.48 -15.88 20.01
CA VAL A 346 10.55 -16.08 21.00
C VAL A 346 10.06 -16.64 22.33
N LEU A 347 8.84 -17.17 22.35
CA LEU A 347 8.19 -17.76 23.53
C LEU A 347 8.22 -16.83 24.74
N PHE A 348 8.09 -15.51 24.51
CA PHE A 348 8.13 -14.47 25.54
C PHE A 348 9.41 -14.47 26.40
N LEU A 349 10.50 -15.11 25.93
CA LEU A 349 11.75 -15.21 26.69
C LEU A 349 12.40 -13.84 26.92
N ASN A 350 12.08 -12.85 26.09
CA ASN A 350 12.48 -11.45 26.28
C ASN A 350 11.94 -10.84 27.59
N LEU A 351 10.97 -11.46 28.26
CA LEU A 351 10.45 -10.99 29.56
C LEU A 351 11.25 -11.54 30.76
N ALA A 352 12.21 -12.45 30.55
CA ALA A 352 12.94 -13.15 31.62
C ALA A 352 13.98 -12.28 32.37
N GLU A 353 14.20 -11.05 31.88
CA GLU A 353 15.16 -10.08 32.39
C GLU A 353 14.53 -8.67 32.34
N PRO A 354 15.14 -7.62 32.92
CA PRO A 354 14.64 -6.23 32.82
C PRO A 354 14.67 -5.64 31.39
N GLN A 355 14.60 -6.49 30.37
CA GLN A 355 14.62 -6.18 28.96
C GLN A 355 13.33 -5.48 28.50
N ASN A 356 12.25 -5.56 29.29
CA ASN A 356 11.02 -4.77 29.07
C ASN A 356 11.29 -3.27 28.96
N LEU A 357 12.34 -2.77 29.65
CA LEU A 357 12.76 -1.37 29.54
C LEU A 357 13.08 -0.98 28.09
N LEU A 358 13.63 -1.90 27.28
CA LEU A 358 13.95 -1.65 25.88
C LEU A 358 12.70 -1.60 24.99
N LEU A 359 11.58 -2.16 25.44
CA LEU A 359 10.31 -2.16 24.71
C LEU A 359 9.48 -0.91 24.95
N LEU A 360 9.58 -0.34 26.15
CA LEU A 360 8.77 0.80 26.60
C LEU A 360 8.78 2.01 25.65
N PRO A 361 9.91 2.46 25.08
CA PRO A 361 9.94 3.65 24.22
C PRO A 361 8.90 3.62 23.10
N TRP A 362 8.86 2.52 22.35
CA TRP A 362 7.98 2.39 21.20
C TRP A 362 6.67 1.70 21.54
N LEU A 363 6.71 0.62 22.33
CA LEU A 363 5.50 -0.14 22.62
C LEU A 363 4.47 0.72 23.35
N TYR A 364 4.91 1.59 24.26
CA TYR A 364 4.00 2.50 24.95
C TYR A 364 3.38 3.53 23.99
N ALA A 365 4.18 4.10 23.08
CA ALA A 365 3.68 5.03 22.05
C ALA A 365 2.67 4.35 21.11
N ALA A 366 2.97 3.12 20.66
CA ALA A 366 2.11 2.32 19.81
C ALA A 366 0.78 1.92 20.50
N LEU A 367 0.80 1.62 21.80
CA LEU A 367 -0.43 1.28 22.53
C LEU A 367 -1.35 2.48 22.77
N GLN A 368 -0.80 3.71 22.75
CA GLN A 368 -1.53 4.95 23.08
C GLN A 368 -1.91 5.82 21.90
N THR A 369 -1.55 5.41 20.69
CA THR A 369 -1.97 6.11 19.48
C THR A 369 -3.28 5.55 18.93
N THR A 370 -4.04 6.41 18.28
CA THR A 370 -5.19 6.08 17.45
C THR A 370 -4.79 5.80 16.00
N PHE A 371 -3.51 5.94 15.64
CA PHE A 371 -3.01 5.75 14.28
C PHE A 371 -2.61 4.29 14.02
N PRO A 372 -3.40 3.52 13.23
CA PRO A 372 -3.18 2.08 13.06
C PRO A 372 -1.79 1.64 12.58
N PRO A 373 -1.11 2.36 11.68
CA PRO A 373 0.22 1.99 11.23
C PRO A 373 1.27 1.85 12.34
N TYR A 374 1.10 2.48 13.50
CA TYR A 374 2.08 2.42 14.60
C TYR A 374 1.96 1.14 15.43
N TYR A 375 0.79 0.52 15.45
CA TYR A 375 0.51 -0.69 16.22
C TYR A 375 0.11 -1.88 15.35
N THR A 376 0.40 -1.85 14.05
CA THR A 376 0.19 -2.98 13.12
C THR A 376 1.54 -3.63 12.80
N VAL A 377 1.71 -4.93 13.07
CA VAL A 377 3.04 -5.57 12.97
C VAL A 377 3.60 -5.72 11.54
N TRP A 378 2.77 -5.47 10.53
CA TRP A 378 3.17 -5.53 9.11
C TRP A 378 3.68 -4.21 8.55
N VAL A 379 3.65 -3.14 9.35
CA VAL A 379 4.18 -1.83 8.97
C VAL A 379 5.60 -1.67 9.53
N TYR A 380 6.41 -0.87 8.85
CA TYR A 380 7.83 -0.66 9.13
C TYR A 380 8.17 -0.09 10.51
N TYR A 381 7.19 0.45 11.24
CA TYR A 381 7.38 0.89 12.63
C TYR A 381 7.74 -0.24 13.60
N THR A 382 7.48 -1.50 13.24
CA THR A 382 7.98 -2.65 14.01
C THR A 382 9.51 -2.70 14.12
N ALA A 383 10.24 -2.08 13.19
CA ALA A 383 11.69 -1.94 13.25
C ALA A 383 12.17 -1.30 14.57
N LEU A 384 11.36 -0.44 15.18
CA LEU A 384 11.70 0.26 16.42
C LEU A 384 11.70 -0.64 17.66
N VAL A 385 11.09 -1.83 17.58
CA VAL A 385 10.94 -2.75 18.72
C VAL A 385 11.47 -4.15 18.46
N ALA A 386 11.51 -4.62 17.21
CA ALA A 386 11.90 -6.00 16.88
C ALA A 386 13.26 -6.44 17.48
N PRO A 387 14.35 -5.64 17.39
CA PRO A 387 15.64 -6.01 17.97
C PRO A 387 15.64 -6.06 19.49
N ALA A 388 14.80 -5.25 20.14
CA ALA A 388 14.61 -5.24 21.59
C ALA A 388 13.85 -6.48 22.11
N ILE A 389 13.36 -7.33 21.21
CA ILE A 389 12.71 -8.61 21.54
C ILE A 389 13.68 -9.76 21.26
N ILE A 390 14.15 -9.90 20.01
CA ILE A 390 14.90 -11.09 19.60
C ILE A 390 16.30 -11.18 20.23
N LEU A 391 17.07 -10.10 20.31
CA LEU A 391 18.42 -10.16 20.91
C LEU A 391 18.37 -10.38 22.42
N PRO A 392 17.50 -9.69 23.17
CA PRO A 392 17.39 -9.93 24.60
C PRO A 392 16.87 -11.34 24.93
N ALA A 393 15.95 -11.90 24.14
CA ALA A 393 15.53 -13.29 24.26
C ALA A 393 16.70 -14.28 24.06
N ILE A 394 17.52 -14.11 23.02
CA ILE A 394 18.73 -14.93 22.78
C ILE A 394 19.70 -14.78 23.96
N TRP A 395 19.90 -13.55 24.44
CA TRP A 395 20.83 -13.28 25.54
C TRP A 395 20.37 -13.91 26.87
N ALA A 396 19.06 -14.00 27.13
CA ALA A 396 18.51 -14.61 28.34
C ALA A 396 18.88 -16.10 28.49
N LEU A 397 19.12 -16.80 27.37
CA LEU A 397 19.53 -18.21 27.35
C LEU A 397 20.82 -18.48 28.15
N ARG A 398 21.68 -17.48 28.34
CA ARG A 398 22.92 -17.61 29.14
C ARG A 398 22.66 -18.00 30.59
N ARG A 399 21.47 -17.73 31.13
CA ARG A 399 21.09 -18.11 32.51
C ARG A 399 20.82 -19.59 32.68
N LEU A 400 20.55 -20.28 31.57
CA LEU A 400 20.24 -21.71 31.56
C LEU A 400 21.54 -22.51 31.51
N ASN A 401 21.56 -23.69 32.13
CA ASN A 401 22.63 -24.66 31.94
C ASN A 401 22.71 -25.11 30.46
N MET A 402 23.85 -25.65 30.02
CA MET A 402 24.08 -25.91 28.59
C MET A 402 23.03 -26.83 27.95
N ASN A 403 22.57 -27.87 28.66
CA ASN A 403 21.59 -28.83 28.12
C ASN A 403 20.21 -28.19 27.94
N VAL A 404 19.72 -27.48 28.96
CA VAL A 404 18.43 -26.77 28.91
C VAL A 404 18.50 -25.62 27.91
N ARG A 405 19.62 -24.88 27.89
CA ARG A 405 19.89 -23.80 26.93
C ARG A 405 19.72 -24.26 25.50
N LYS A 406 20.32 -25.39 25.13
CA LYS A 406 20.20 -25.98 23.79
C LYS A 406 18.76 -26.38 23.45
N ARG A 407 18.03 -27.00 24.38
CA ARG A 407 16.62 -27.40 24.18
C ARG A 407 15.69 -26.20 24.02
N VAL A 408 15.79 -25.20 24.90
CA VAL A 408 15.00 -23.97 24.81
C VAL A 408 15.32 -23.21 23.51
N PHE A 409 16.60 -23.12 23.14
CA PHE A 409 16.99 -22.51 21.88
C PHE A 409 16.38 -23.21 20.65
N ILE A 410 16.36 -24.55 20.63
CA ILE A 410 15.71 -25.31 19.56
C ILE A 410 14.20 -25.03 19.53
N ALA A 411 13.53 -24.97 20.69
CA ALA A 411 12.11 -24.65 20.75
C ALA A 411 11.81 -23.24 20.20
N ILE A 412 12.64 -22.25 20.54
CA ILE A 412 12.56 -20.89 19.99
C ILE A 412 12.79 -20.92 18.48
N LEU A 413 13.81 -21.64 17.99
CA LEU A 413 14.10 -21.74 16.57
C LEU A 413 12.90 -22.34 15.80
N ILE A 414 12.27 -23.39 16.32
CA ILE A 414 11.06 -23.99 15.75
C ILE A 414 9.90 -23.00 15.75
N ALA A 415 9.61 -22.37 16.90
CA ALA A 415 8.53 -21.39 17.01
C ALA A 415 8.73 -20.22 16.05
N THR A 416 9.95 -19.68 15.98
CA THR A 416 10.32 -18.60 15.06
C THR A 416 10.19 -19.04 13.59
N THR A 417 10.61 -20.26 13.25
CA THR A 417 10.48 -20.81 11.89
C THR A 417 9.00 -20.95 11.50
N ILE A 418 8.17 -21.52 12.37
CA ILE A 418 6.72 -21.65 12.13
C ILE A 418 6.11 -20.26 11.96
N SER A 419 6.39 -19.32 12.88
CA SER A 419 5.92 -17.95 12.78
C SER A 419 6.36 -17.28 11.47
N PHE A 420 7.60 -17.49 11.02
CA PHE A 420 8.08 -16.97 9.75
C PHE A 420 7.28 -17.52 8.58
N LEU A 421 7.09 -18.84 8.55
CA LEU A 421 6.39 -19.50 7.46
C LEU A 421 4.95 -19.00 7.30
N PHE A 422 4.25 -18.73 8.41
CA PHE A 422 2.85 -18.31 8.38
C PHE A 422 2.62 -16.79 8.41
N LEU A 423 3.52 -16.00 8.99
CA LEU A 423 3.27 -14.58 9.28
C LEU A 423 4.12 -13.60 8.45
N ASN A 424 5.20 -14.07 7.83
CA ASN A 424 6.12 -13.21 7.08
C ASN A 424 5.75 -13.16 5.58
N SER A 425 5.70 -11.95 5.01
CA SER A 425 5.34 -11.69 3.61
C SER A 425 6.29 -12.34 2.59
N LEU A 426 7.52 -12.67 2.99
CA LEU A 426 8.50 -13.35 2.13
C LEU A 426 8.24 -14.86 2.04
N SER A 427 7.42 -15.44 2.92
CA SER A 427 7.06 -16.85 2.91
C SER A 427 5.83 -17.10 2.03
N PRO A 428 5.90 -17.99 1.03
CA PRO A 428 4.73 -18.38 0.26
C PRO A 428 3.61 -19.01 1.11
N LEU A 429 3.94 -19.65 2.24
CA LEU A 429 2.96 -20.27 3.14
C LEU A 429 2.13 -19.25 3.94
N SER A 430 2.55 -17.98 3.95
CA SER A 430 1.79 -16.94 4.62
C SER A 430 0.41 -16.72 3.99
N SER A 431 0.22 -17.05 2.70
CA SER A 431 -1.08 -16.97 2.03
C SER A 431 -2.19 -17.79 2.71
N ILE A 432 -1.82 -18.86 3.42
CA ILE A 432 -2.78 -19.69 4.18
C ILE A 432 -3.35 -18.92 5.38
N TYR A 433 -2.57 -18.02 5.98
CA TYR A 433 -2.99 -17.25 7.15
C TYR A 433 -3.91 -16.09 6.78
N PHE A 434 -3.67 -15.43 5.65
CA PHE A 434 -4.39 -14.20 5.29
C PHE A 434 -5.74 -14.44 4.60
N ASN A 435 -6.13 -15.70 4.33
CA ASN A 435 -7.40 -16.11 3.67
C ASN A 435 -7.75 -15.39 2.34
N ASP A 436 -6.83 -14.59 1.82
CA ASP A 436 -6.85 -13.90 0.55
C ASP A 436 -5.46 -13.95 -0.07
N ALA A 437 -5.42 -13.82 -1.40
CA ALA A 437 -4.20 -13.82 -2.19
C ALA A 437 -3.28 -12.66 -1.78
N ILE A 438 -2.39 -12.89 -0.80
CA ILE A 438 -1.15 -12.10 -0.74
C ILE A 438 -0.57 -12.16 -2.15
N PRO A 439 -0.12 -11.03 -2.72
CA PRO A 439 0.62 -11.06 -3.97
C PRO A 439 1.78 -12.03 -3.77
N ASN A 440 1.62 -13.25 -4.27
CA ASN A 440 2.67 -14.23 -4.25
C ASN A 440 3.85 -13.53 -4.93
N PRO A 441 4.98 -13.31 -4.24
CA PRO A 441 6.13 -12.64 -4.86
C PRO A 441 6.66 -13.42 -6.09
N LEU A 442 6.24 -14.70 -6.24
CA LEU A 442 6.46 -15.54 -7.41
C LEU A 442 5.38 -15.40 -8.51
N LYS A 443 4.29 -14.68 -8.26
CA LYS A 443 3.26 -14.26 -9.25
C LYS A 443 3.06 -12.73 -9.25
N PRO A 444 4.10 -11.91 -9.48
CA PRO A 444 3.91 -10.48 -9.63
C PRO A 444 3.18 -10.21 -10.96
N ALA A 445 1.92 -9.78 -10.89
CA ALA A 445 1.19 -9.32 -12.05
C ALA A 445 1.58 -7.85 -12.35
N THR A 446 2.78 -7.65 -12.89
CA THR A 446 3.04 -6.40 -13.63
C THR A 446 2.33 -6.55 -14.97
N THR A 447 1.43 -5.61 -15.29
CA THR A 447 0.81 -5.59 -16.61
C THR A 447 1.78 -4.95 -17.60
N PRO A 448 1.69 -5.29 -18.91
CA PRO A 448 2.37 -4.54 -19.96
C PRO A 448 2.17 -3.02 -19.82
N TYR A 449 0.97 -2.59 -19.41
CA TYR A 449 0.58 -1.20 -19.21
C TYR A 449 1.41 -0.47 -18.14
N ASN A 450 1.76 -1.14 -17.05
CA ASN A 450 2.62 -0.56 -16.01
C ASN A 450 4.00 -0.20 -16.56
N LEU A 451 4.60 -1.12 -17.32
CA LEU A 451 5.91 -0.91 -17.94
C LEU A 451 5.84 0.17 -19.01
N ALA A 452 4.76 0.19 -19.78
CA ALA A 452 4.54 1.19 -20.81
C ALA A 452 4.56 2.61 -20.21
N LEU A 453 3.89 2.81 -19.07
CA LEU A 453 3.90 4.07 -18.33
C LEU A 453 5.28 4.42 -17.76
N ILE A 454 6.02 3.44 -17.24
CA ILE A 454 7.39 3.66 -16.71
C ILE A 454 8.35 4.10 -17.83
N GLN A 455 8.29 3.44 -18.99
CA GLN A 455 9.17 3.70 -20.12
C GLN A 455 9.01 5.10 -20.72
N LEU A 456 7.83 5.73 -20.57
CA LEU A 456 7.60 7.10 -21.05
C LEU A 456 8.57 8.11 -20.45
N ASN A 457 9.10 7.87 -19.24
CA ASN A 457 10.12 8.74 -18.63
C ASN A 457 11.38 8.88 -19.48
N ASN A 458 11.74 7.86 -20.28
CA ASN A 458 12.92 7.91 -21.16
C ASN A 458 12.76 8.93 -22.30
N HIS A 459 11.53 9.37 -22.57
CA HIS A 459 11.19 10.35 -23.61
C HIS A 459 10.98 11.76 -23.05
N ILE A 460 11.19 11.97 -21.75
CA ILE A 460 11.06 13.28 -21.10
C ILE A 460 12.45 13.77 -20.70
N PRO A 461 12.82 15.01 -21.05
CA PRO A 461 14.10 15.57 -20.61
C PRO A 461 14.23 15.54 -19.06
N PRO A 462 15.40 15.14 -18.52
CA PRO A 462 15.60 14.92 -17.09
C PRO A 462 15.20 16.08 -16.16
N ASN A 463 15.37 17.32 -16.58
CA ASN A 463 15.16 18.52 -15.75
C ASN A 463 13.77 19.16 -15.88
N THR A 464 12.89 18.52 -16.66
CA THR A 464 11.60 19.09 -17.04
C THR A 464 10.48 18.60 -16.12
N PRO A 465 9.61 19.49 -15.58
CA PRO A 465 8.53 19.09 -14.68
C PRO A 465 7.47 18.23 -15.39
N VAL A 466 7.06 17.15 -14.72
CA VAL A 466 6.16 16.13 -15.27
C VAL A 466 5.09 15.74 -14.24
N ALA A 467 3.83 15.86 -14.60
CA ALA A 467 2.76 15.30 -13.79
C ALA A 467 2.63 13.81 -14.06
N THR A 468 2.49 13.00 -13.02
CA THR A 468 2.35 11.53 -13.14
C THR A 468 1.49 11.01 -11.99
N PRO A 469 0.76 9.88 -12.15
CA PRO A 469 0.02 9.31 -11.04
C PRO A 469 0.91 9.00 -9.84
N ALA A 470 0.34 9.04 -8.64
CA ALA A 470 1.06 8.86 -7.38
C ALA A 470 1.83 7.54 -7.33
N THR A 471 1.29 6.50 -7.94
CA THR A 471 1.89 5.17 -8.08
C THR A 471 3.17 5.13 -8.92
N ALA A 472 3.42 6.12 -9.77
CA ALA A 472 4.55 6.17 -10.69
C ALA A 472 5.63 7.20 -10.30
N VAL A 473 5.38 8.03 -9.28
CA VAL A 473 6.28 9.12 -8.86
C VAL A 473 7.75 8.70 -8.68
N PRO A 474 8.10 7.55 -8.07
CA PRO A 474 9.50 7.10 -7.94
C PRO A 474 10.25 7.06 -9.27
N TRP A 475 9.62 6.57 -10.34
CA TRP A 475 10.23 6.43 -11.65
C TRP A 475 10.59 7.78 -12.29
N TYR A 476 9.86 8.84 -11.92
CA TYR A 476 10.07 10.19 -12.42
C TYR A 476 10.90 11.08 -11.47
N SER A 477 11.20 10.59 -10.26
CA SER A 477 11.87 11.33 -9.17
C SER A 477 13.39 11.30 -9.20
N LEU A 478 14.00 10.56 -10.14
CA LEU A 478 15.45 10.43 -10.23
C LEU A 478 16.16 11.77 -10.51
N THR A 479 15.51 12.62 -11.30
CA THR A 479 16.10 13.85 -11.85
C THR A 479 15.28 15.09 -11.54
N ARG A 480 14.24 14.96 -10.71
CA ARG A 480 13.20 15.96 -10.46
C ARG A 480 12.86 15.98 -8.98
N TYR A 481 12.33 17.10 -8.48
CA TYR A 481 11.96 17.23 -7.07
C TYR A 481 10.86 18.27 -6.86
N GLY A 482 10.00 18.03 -5.87
CA GLY A 482 8.98 18.97 -5.42
C GLY A 482 7.74 19.05 -6.31
N TRP A 483 6.91 20.06 -6.06
CA TRP A 483 5.74 20.39 -6.87
C TRP A 483 6.01 21.50 -7.89
N GLY A 484 7.11 22.23 -7.80
CA GLY A 484 7.33 23.47 -8.57
C GLY A 484 7.91 23.27 -9.97
N LYS A 485 8.80 24.20 -10.37
CA LYS A 485 9.45 24.27 -11.69
C LYS A 485 10.20 23.00 -12.11
N HIS A 486 10.61 22.16 -11.17
CA HIS A 486 11.34 20.91 -11.41
C HIS A 486 10.59 19.70 -10.87
N GLY A 487 9.29 19.84 -10.65
CA GLY A 487 8.49 18.94 -9.86
C GLY A 487 7.96 17.70 -10.55
N VAL A 488 7.45 16.80 -9.71
CA VAL A 488 6.72 15.59 -10.11
C VAL A 488 5.33 15.61 -9.46
N PRO A 489 4.44 16.54 -9.87
CA PRO A 489 3.13 16.65 -9.24
C PRO A 489 2.26 15.43 -9.51
N PHE A 490 1.64 14.88 -8.46
CA PHE A 490 0.90 13.61 -8.54
C PHE A 490 -0.62 13.70 -8.36
N PHE A 491 -1.17 14.90 -8.23
CA PHE A 491 -2.62 15.14 -8.34
C PHE A 491 -3.04 15.59 -9.75
N GLY A 492 -2.06 15.84 -10.64
CA GLY A 492 -2.27 16.37 -11.98
C GLY A 492 -1.29 17.49 -12.32
N PRO A 493 -1.40 18.09 -13.51
CA PRO A 493 -0.56 19.20 -13.94
C PRO A 493 -0.78 20.45 -13.09
N ASN A 494 0.27 21.26 -12.99
CA ASN A 494 0.24 22.60 -12.43
C ASN A 494 0.83 23.61 -13.41
N ASN A 495 0.95 24.88 -12.99
CA ASN A 495 1.43 25.98 -13.84
C ASN A 495 2.81 25.75 -14.47
N TYR A 496 3.66 24.91 -13.86
CA TYR A 496 5.00 24.62 -14.35
C TYR A 496 5.06 23.39 -15.26
N THR A 497 4.04 22.52 -15.21
CA THR A 497 4.08 21.22 -15.85
C THR A 497 4.21 21.36 -17.37
N GLN A 498 5.17 20.64 -17.95
CA GLN A 498 5.36 20.59 -19.41
C GLN A 498 4.87 19.29 -20.01
N TYR A 499 4.97 18.20 -19.24
CA TYR A 499 4.53 16.88 -19.65
C TYR A 499 3.57 16.28 -18.63
N VAL A 500 2.59 15.52 -19.10
CA VAL A 500 1.66 14.77 -18.27
C VAL A 500 1.74 13.31 -18.71
N VAL A 501 1.92 12.41 -17.76
CA VAL A 501 1.94 10.97 -17.98
C VAL A 501 0.66 10.39 -17.41
N TYR A 502 -0.02 9.56 -18.16
CA TYR A 502 -1.31 9.02 -17.75
C TYR A 502 -1.58 7.68 -18.43
N SER A 503 -2.33 6.80 -17.78
CA SER A 503 -2.95 5.65 -18.43
C SER A 503 -4.29 5.34 -17.75
N PRO A 504 -5.36 5.09 -18.51
CA PRO A 504 -6.64 4.67 -17.92
C PRO A 504 -6.62 3.19 -17.47
N LEU A 505 -5.58 2.43 -17.86
CA LEU A 505 -5.48 0.99 -17.60
C LEU A 505 -4.63 0.67 -16.36
N ILE A 506 -4.16 1.69 -15.65
CA ILE A 506 -3.34 1.53 -14.45
C ILE A 506 -3.98 2.20 -13.23
N PRO A 507 -3.74 1.68 -12.01
CA PRO A 507 -4.13 2.36 -10.79
C PRO A 507 -3.35 3.66 -10.61
N THR A 508 -4.06 4.76 -10.34
CA THR A 508 -3.43 6.06 -10.07
C THR A 508 -3.06 6.26 -8.59
N GLY A 509 -3.70 5.49 -7.70
CA GLY A 509 -3.55 5.55 -6.24
C GLY A 509 -4.35 6.68 -5.58
N TYR A 510 -4.14 7.92 -6.04
CA TYR A 510 -4.93 9.09 -5.67
C TYR A 510 -5.71 9.64 -6.88
N PRO A 511 -6.73 10.49 -6.66
CA PRO A 511 -7.38 11.22 -7.74
C PRO A 511 -6.33 11.96 -8.57
N TYR A 512 -6.25 11.63 -9.85
CA TYR A 512 -5.26 12.18 -10.77
C TYR A 512 -5.97 12.76 -11.98
N ASN A 513 -5.86 14.08 -12.15
CA ASN A 513 -6.42 14.75 -13.31
C ASN A 513 -5.32 14.94 -14.38
N PRO A 514 -5.43 14.34 -15.58
CA PRO A 514 -4.45 14.55 -16.65
C PRO A 514 -4.51 15.95 -17.30
N GLY A 515 -5.54 16.75 -17.03
CA GLY A 515 -5.68 18.09 -17.61
C GLY A 515 -5.91 18.09 -19.12
N LEU A 516 -6.73 17.15 -19.62
CA LEU A 516 -7.08 17.04 -21.03
C LEU A 516 -7.62 18.40 -21.54
N GLY A 517 -7.19 18.79 -22.75
CA GLY A 517 -7.51 20.08 -23.37
C GLY A 517 -6.43 21.16 -23.19
N GLN A 518 -5.59 21.08 -22.15
CA GLN A 518 -4.40 21.94 -22.02
C GLN A 518 -3.11 21.27 -22.50
N TYR A 519 -3.12 19.94 -22.57
CA TYR A 519 -1.99 19.11 -22.96
C TYR A 519 -2.40 18.24 -24.14
N GLU A 520 -1.55 18.22 -25.16
CA GLU A 520 -1.80 17.52 -26.42
C GLU A 520 -1.12 16.14 -26.42
N PRO A 521 -1.74 15.10 -27.01
CA PRO A 521 -1.13 13.78 -27.06
C PRO A 521 0.17 13.78 -27.86
N TYR A 522 1.27 13.36 -27.24
CA TYR A 522 2.60 13.33 -27.84
C TYR A 522 3.04 11.90 -28.17
N ILE A 523 3.09 11.02 -27.17
CA ILE A 523 3.49 9.61 -27.34
C ILE A 523 2.40 8.71 -26.75
N PHE A 524 2.05 7.67 -27.51
CA PHE A 524 1.28 6.53 -27.03
C PHE A 524 2.19 5.31 -26.97
N ASN A 525 2.23 4.65 -25.81
CA ASN A 525 3.00 3.45 -25.57
C ASN A 525 2.08 2.43 -24.90
N ASP A 526 1.62 1.43 -25.66
CA ASP A 526 0.84 0.26 -25.17
C ASP A 526 -0.12 0.61 -24.02
N GLY A 527 -1.14 1.43 -24.29
CA GLY A 527 -2.16 1.83 -23.30
C GLY A 527 -1.77 2.98 -22.35
N ALA A 528 -0.53 3.46 -22.40
CA ALA A 528 -0.06 4.64 -21.67
C ALA A 528 0.21 5.84 -22.58
N TRP A 529 0.02 7.04 -22.01
CA TRP A 529 0.04 8.31 -22.70
C TRP A 529 1.05 9.26 -22.09
N LEU A 530 1.86 9.86 -22.94
CA LEU A 530 2.64 11.06 -22.65
C LEU A 530 1.98 12.22 -23.40
N LEU A 531 1.49 13.19 -22.65
CA LEU A 531 0.92 14.43 -23.15
C LEU A 531 1.96 15.54 -22.99
N ALA A 532 2.01 16.46 -23.94
CA ALA A 532 2.95 17.57 -23.94
C ALA A 532 2.21 18.90 -24.11
N LYS A 533 2.65 19.90 -23.37
CA LYS A 533 2.14 21.26 -23.48
C LYS A 533 2.58 21.87 -24.82
N ASN A 534 1.66 22.55 -25.51
CA ASN A 534 1.92 23.23 -26.80
C ASN A 534 2.43 22.31 -27.92
N TYR A 535 2.11 21.01 -27.90
CA TYR A 535 2.52 20.08 -28.95
C TYR A 535 1.50 20.03 -30.10
N SER A 536 1.92 20.34 -31.33
CA SER A 536 1.05 20.34 -32.51
C SER A 536 1.27 19.15 -33.46
N GLY A 537 2.35 18.37 -33.28
CA GLY A 537 2.71 17.27 -34.17
C GLY A 537 1.80 16.03 -34.10
N PRO A 538 2.05 15.00 -34.93
CA PRO A 538 1.33 13.74 -34.91
C PRO A 538 1.66 12.91 -33.67
N VAL A 539 0.75 12.03 -33.24
CA VAL A 539 0.99 11.12 -32.11
C VAL A 539 2.00 10.04 -32.50
N ILE A 540 3.07 9.88 -31.72
CA ILE A 540 4.04 8.80 -31.91
C ILE A 540 3.51 7.54 -31.24
N ARG A 541 3.23 6.49 -32.02
CA ARG A 541 2.79 5.17 -31.54
C ARG A 541 3.99 4.22 -31.43
N LEU A 542 4.52 4.03 -30.22
CA LEU A 542 5.71 3.21 -30.00
C LEU A 542 5.42 1.71 -30.16
N HIS A 543 4.69 1.11 -29.23
CA HIS A 543 4.29 -0.29 -29.31
C HIS A 543 2.83 -0.40 -29.77
N SER A 544 2.53 -1.51 -30.45
CA SER A 544 1.16 -1.88 -30.79
C SER A 544 0.37 -2.15 -29.51
N PHE A 545 -0.92 -1.86 -29.50
CA PHE A 545 -1.81 -2.09 -28.37
C PHE A 545 -2.75 -3.25 -28.72
N ASN A 546 -2.78 -4.27 -27.87
CA ASN A 546 -3.70 -5.41 -27.99
C ASN A 546 -4.41 -5.60 -26.66
N TYR A 547 -5.64 -5.11 -26.58
CA TYR A 547 -6.41 -5.09 -25.35
C TYR A 547 -7.67 -5.91 -25.50
N THR A 548 -7.98 -6.70 -24.48
CA THR A 548 -9.23 -7.47 -24.41
C THR A 548 -9.92 -7.15 -23.11
N THR A 549 -11.19 -6.79 -23.19
CA THR A 549 -12.07 -6.61 -22.04
C THR A 549 -13.37 -7.40 -22.23
N THR A 550 -14.01 -7.77 -21.14
CA THR A 550 -15.32 -8.42 -21.16
C THR A 550 -16.28 -7.66 -20.26
N ILE A 551 -17.42 -7.27 -20.83
CA ILE A 551 -18.51 -6.59 -20.12
C ILE A 551 -19.68 -7.57 -20.07
N THR A 552 -20.20 -7.84 -18.87
CA THR A 552 -21.38 -8.69 -18.67
C THR A 552 -22.49 -7.85 -18.07
N ILE A 553 -23.67 -7.89 -18.70
CA ILE A 553 -24.85 -7.10 -18.34
C ILE A 553 -26.00 -8.06 -18.08
N GLN A 554 -26.64 -7.92 -16.92
CA GLN A 554 -27.75 -8.78 -16.48
C GLN A 554 -28.56 -8.10 -15.35
N PRO A 555 -29.82 -7.73 -15.56
CA PRO A 555 -30.56 -7.74 -16.82
C PRO A 555 -30.10 -6.60 -17.76
N ILE A 556 -30.57 -6.59 -19.01
CA ILE A 556 -30.37 -5.44 -19.91
C ILE A 556 -31.52 -4.46 -19.69
N THR A 557 -31.22 -3.28 -19.17
CA THR A 557 -32.22 -2.25 -18.86
C THR A 557 -32.52 -1.33 -20.06
N PRO A 558 -33.73 -0.74 -20.14
CA PRO A 558 -34.06 0.23 -21.18
C PRO A 558 -33.19 1.50 -21.08
N GLY A 559 -32.93 2.10 -22.24
CA GLY A 559 -32.10 3.30 -22.37
C GLY A 559 -30.75 3.00 -23.02
N THR A 560 -29.91 4.04 -23.10
CA THR A 560 -28.56 3.93 -23.69
C THR A 560 -27.51 3.98 -22.59
N HIS A 561 -26.83 2.85 -22.36
CA HIS A 561 -25.78 2.72 -21.37
C HIS A 561 -24.41 2.76 -22.04
N GLN A 562 -23.52 3.62 -21.54
CA GLN A 562 -22.17 3.79 -22.07
C GLN A 562 -21.13 3.20 -21.12
N TYR A 563 -20.24 2.37 -21.66
CA TYR A 563 -19.14 1.75 -20.94
C TYR A 563 -17.82 2.17 -21.60
N THR A 564 -17.00 2.92 -20.87
CA THR A 564 -15.66 3.31 -21.31
C THR A 564 -14.71 2.12 -21.20
N ILE A 565 -14.12 1.72 -22.33
CA ILE A 565 -13.26 0.52 -22.44
C ILE A 565 -11.79 0.90 -22.33
N ALA A 566 -11.32 1.75 -23.23
CA ALA A 566 -9.92 2.13 -23.35
C ALA A 566 -9.77 3.51 -24.03
N LEU A 567 -8.59 4.12 -23.90
CA LEU A 567 -8.23 5.36 -24.58
C LEU A 567 -7.14 5.06 -25.60
N ILE A 568 -7.47 5.21 -26.89
CA ILE A 568 -6.63 4.77 -28.02
C ILE A 568 -6.23 5.92 -28.94
N PRO A 569 -5.09 5.83 -29.64
CA PRO A 569 -4.62 6.87 -30.55
C PRO A 569 -5.35 6.86 -31.89
N ASN A 570 -5.13 7.90 -32.68
CA ASN A 570 -5.55 7.94 -34.08
C ASN A 570 -4.86 6.86 -34.92
N GLY A 571 -5.46 6.52 -36.06
CA GLY A 571 -4.94 5.56 -37.03
C GLY A 571 -5.83 4.33 -37.24
N PRO A 572 -5.32 3.34 -37.99
CA PRO A 572 -6.06 2.11 -38.25
C PRO A 572 -6.22 1.30 -36.96
N THR A 573 -7.44 0.85 -36.69
CA THR A 573 -7.82 0.07 -35.50
C THR A 573 -8.67 -1.10 -35.93
N THR A 574 -8.30 -2.30 -35.49
CA THR A 574 -9.09 -3.51 -35.70
C THR A 574 -9.83 -3.83 -34.42
N VAL A 575 -11.15 -4.03 -34.50
CA VAL A 575 -11.99 -4.42 -33.36
C VAL A 575 -12.64 -5.76 -33.65
N LYS A 576 -12.53 -6.68 -32.69
CA LYS A 576 -13.25 -7.96 -32.67
C LYS A 576 -14.19 -7.99 -31.48
N LEU A 577 -15.48 -8.10 -31.77
CA LEU A 577 -16.57 -8.24 -30.81
C LEU A 577 -17.03 -9.69 -30.78
N ASN A 578 -17.02 -10.31 -29.60
CA ASN A 578 -17.73 -11.55 -29.35
C ASN A 578 -18.90 -11.25 -28.41
N ILE A 579 -20.11 -11.46 -28.90
CA ILE A 579 -21.34 -11.15 -28.18
C ILE A 579 -22.04 -12.47 -27.89
N GLN A 580 -22.26 -12.75 -26.62
CA GLN A 580 -23.01 -13.89 -26.14
C GLN A 580 -24.28 -13.40 -25.46
N TYR A 581 -25.42 -13.85 -25.97
CA TYR A 581 -26.73 -13.58 -25.42
C TYR A 581 -27.29 -14.89 -24.86
N THR A 582 -27.63 -14.90 -23.57
CA THR A 582 -28.22 -16.07 -22.90
C THR A 582 -29.50 -15.63 -22.18
N PRO A 583 -30.69 -16.10 -22.59
CA PRO A 583 -31.93 -15.86 -21.86
C PRO A 583 -31.85 -16.42 -20.43
N ILE A 584 -32.33 -15.64 -19.45
CA ILE A 584 -32.34 -16.03 -18.03
C ILE A 584 -33.72 -15.79 -17.43
N GLU A 585 -34.10 -16.58 -16.43
CA GLU A 585 -35.34 -16.36 -15.69
C GLU A 585 -35.21 -15.10 -14.82
N THR A 586 -36.30 -14.31 -14.75
CA THR A 586 -36.33 -13.09 -13.92
C THR A 586 -37.62 -12.98 -13.12
N ILE A 587 -37.51 -12.45 -11.91
CA ILE A 587 -38.64 -12.00 -11.09
C ILE A 587 -38.70 -10.47 -11.22
N GLN A 588 -39.78 -9.93 -11.76
CA GLN A 588 -39.93 -8.51 -12.07
C GLN A 588 -41.09 -7.89 -11.29
N TYR A 589 -40.79 -6.80 -10.58
CA TYR A 589 -41.77 -5.88 -10.05
C TYR A 589 -41.49 -4.53 -10.72
N THR A 590 -42.00 -4.30 -11.93
CA THR A 590 -41.68 -3.09 -12.69
C THR A 590 -42.94 -2.44 -13.26
N THR A 591 -42.99 -1.11 -13.28
CA THR A 591 -44.05 -0.34 -13.95
C THR A 591 -43.96 -0.43 -15.47
N GLU A 592 -45.10 -0.36 -16.17
CA GLU A 592 -45.16 -0.33 -17.64
C GLU A 592 -44.46 0.90 -18.23
N GLU A 593 -44.39 1.98 -17.46
CA GLU A 593 -43.73 3.23 -17.85
C GLU A 593 -42.22 3.22 -17.60
N LEU A 594 -41.64 2.10 -17.14
CA LEU A 594 -40.22 2.00 -16.84
C LEU A 594 -39.33 2.42 -18.03
N PRO A 595 -39.63 2.05 -19.30
CA PRO A 595 -38.89 2.56 -20.44
C PRO A 595 -38.92 4.09 -20.57
N GLN A 596 -40.05 4.74 -20.29
CA GLN A 596 -40.16 6.21 -20.35
C GLN A 596 -39.41 6.87 -19.19
N ILE A 597 -39.50 6.29 -17.98
CA ILE A 597 -38.87 6.80 -16.76
C ILE A 597 -37.34 6.70 -16.83
N THR A 598 -36.85 5.66 -17.50
CA THR A 598 -35.42 5.44 -17.74
C THR A 598 -34.88 6.20 -18.97
N GLN A 599 -35.74 6.85 -19.78
CA GLN A 599 -35.36 7.51 -21.04
C GLN A 599 -35.89 8.95 -21.17
N GLN A 600 -35.32 9.95 -20.49
CA GLN A 600 -35.56 11.39 -20.77
C GLN A 600 -34.40 12.28 -20.26
N PRO A 601 -34.16 13.48 -20.85
CA PRO A 601 -33.03 14.33 -20.47
C PRO A 601 -33.26 15.03 -19.12
N GLN A 602 -32.18 15.12 -18.35
CA GLN A 602 -32.06 15.95 -17.15
C GLN A 602 -31.92 17.42 -17.53
N THR A 603 -32.60 18.32 -16.81
CA THR A 603 -32.12 19.70 -16.61
C THR A 603 -31.06 19.70 -15.51
N THR A 604 -30.45 20.83 -15.15
CA THR A 604 -29.34 20.94 -14.18
C THR A 604 -29.62 20.45 -12.74
N ALA A 605 -30.78 19.85 -12.46
CA ALA A 605 -31.14 19.25 -11.17
C ALA A 605 -31.88 17.93 -11.38
N CYS A 606 -31.68 16.97 -10.45
CA CYS A 606 -32.42 15.72 -10.43
C CYS A 606 -33.93 16.02 -10.31
N GLY A 607 -34.70 15.69 -11.36
CA GLY A 607 -36.13 15.96 -11.40
C GLY A 607 -36.91 15.01 -10.51
N THR A 608 -37.70 15.53 -9.58
CA THR A 608 -38.70 14.76 -8.85
C THR A 608 -39.96 14.67 -9.69
N ILE A 609 -40.37 13.47 -10.13
CA ILE A 609 -41.73 13.27 -10.65
C ILE A 609 -42.62 12.92 -9.46
N PRO A 610 -43.55 13.78 -9.04
CA PRO A 610 -44.50 13.46 -7.99
C PRO A 610 -45.23 12.15 -8.36
N SER A 611 -45.48 11.28 -7.38
CA SER A 611 -46.19 9.99 -7.48
C SER A 611 -45.44 8.74 -8.00
N TYR A 612 -44.20 8.87 -8.49
CA TYR A 612 -43.39 7.71 -8.93
C TYR A 612 -42.30 7.28 -7.95
N PHE A 613 -41.85 8.20 -7.11
CA PHE A 613 -40.72 7.97 -6.21
C PHE A 613 -41.13 8.08 -4.75
N THR A 614 -40.53 7.24 -3.91
CA THR A 614 -40.55 7.39 -2.46
C THR A 614 -39.25 8.03 -2.02
N GLN A 615 -39.35 9.19 -1.37
CA GLN A 615 -38.22 9.84 -0.72
C GLN A 615 -37.94 9.17 0.61
N MET A 616 -36.67 8.85 0.86
CA MET A 616 -36.21 8.22 2.08
C MET A 616 -35.32 9.16 2.88
N ASN A 617 -35.56 9.22 4.18
CA ASN A 617 -34.68 9.90 5.12
C ASN A 617 -33.46 9.01 5.47
N PRO A 618 -32.32 9.59 5.93
CA PRO A 618 -31.10 8.85 6.25
C PRO A 618 -31.24 7.63 7.18
N ASN A 619 -32.28 7.63 8.02
CA ASN A 619 -32.54 6.60 9.04
C ASN A 619 -33.69 5.65 8.64
N GLU A 620 -34.22 5.78 7.44
CA GLU A 620 -35.33 4.97 6.96
C GLU A 620 -34.86 3.85 6.04
N TYR A 621 -35.47 2.68 6.21
CA TYR A 621 -35.25 1.50 5.40
C TYR A 621 -36.48 1.26 4.54
N LEU A 622 -36.31 1.25 3.22
CA LEU A 622 -37.36 0.83 2.30
C LEU A 622 -37.20 -0.66 2.03
N ILE A 623 -38.29 -1.40 2.21
CA ILE A 623 -38.28 -2.87 2.27
C ILE A 623 -39.27 -3.42 1.25
N GLN A 624 -38.81 -4.25 0.33
CA GLN A 624 -39.64 -4.96 -0.64
C GLN A 624 -39.69 -6.45 -0.33
N PRO A 625 -40.86 -7.00 0.05
CA PRO A 625 -41.03 -8.44 0.21
C PRO A 625 -41.00 -9.16 -1.13
N ILE A 626 -40.34 -10.31 -1.16
CA ILE A 626 -40.23 -11.23 -2.30
C ILE A 626 -40.57 -12.64 -1.82
N THR A 627 -41.37 -13.38 -2.59
CA THR A 627 -41.75 -14.76 -2.24
C THR A 627 -41.23 -15.72 -3.30
N LEU A 628 -40.46 -16.71 -2.87
CA LEU A 628 -39.84 -17.71 -3.74
C LEU A 628 -40.57 -19.04 -3.58
N ASN A 629 -41.04 -19.61 -4.70
CA ASN A 629 -41.82 -20.86 -4.70
C ASN A 629 -40.96 -22.12 -4.90
N LYS A 630 -39.70 -21.95 -5.32
CA LYS A 630 -38.71 -23.00 -5.56
C LYS A 630 -37.34 -22.52 -5.08
N ALA A 631 -36.40 -23.45 -4.91
CA ALA A 631 -35.03 -23.09 -4.58
C ALA A 631 -34.35 -22.49 -5.84
N ILE A 632 -33.88 -21.24 -5.73
CA ILE A 632 -33.24 -20.51 -6.85
C ILE A 632 -32.01 -19.76 -6.36
N THR A 633 -31.03 -19.58 -7.24
CA THR A 633 -29.91 -18.69 -6.96
C THR A 633 -30.22 -17.31 -7.50
N ILE A 634 -30.24 -16.31 -6.63
CA ILE A 634 -30.33 -14.91 -7.07
C ILE A 634 -28.95 -14.48 -7.54
N GLU A 635 -28.83 -14.14 -8.82
CA GLU A 635 -27.59 -13.68 -9.41
C GLU A 635 -27.44 -12.17 -9.30
N THR A 636 -28.46 -11.41 -9.72
CA THR A 636 -28.48 -9.95 -9.60
C THR A 636 -29.81 -9.42 -9.06
N ILE A 637 -29.72 -8.29 -8.36
CA ILE A 637 -30.86 -7.47 -7.94
C ILE A 637 -30.63 -6.09 -8.52
N THR A 638 -31.58 -5.59 -9.29
CA THR A 638 -31.56 -4.24 -9.85
C THR A 638 -32.70 -3.43 -9.24
N ILE A 639 -32.36 -2.32 -8.60
CA ILE A 639 -33.29 -1.31 -8.09
C ILE A 639 -33.11 -0.02 -8.88
N PHE A 640 -34.08 0.89 -8.81
CA PHE A 640 -34.04 2.14 -9.57
C PHE A 640 -34.17 3.33 -8.62
N GLY A 641 -33.28 4.31 -8.72
CA GLY A 641 -33.34 5.49 -7.84
C GLY A 641 -32.49 6.67 -8.32
N SER A 642 -32.54 7.76 -7.55
CA SER A 642 -31.81 9.01 -7.79
C SER A 642 -31.59 9.79 -6.49
N GLY A 643 -30.45 10.44 -6.28
CA GLY A 643 -30.12 11.11 -5.02
C GLY A 643 -29.21 12.33 -5.16
N THR A 644 -29.07 13.09 -4.08
CA THR A 644 -28.20 14.29 -4.04
C THR A 644 -26.72 13.94 -3.89
N SER A 645 -25.84 14.78 -4.46
CA SER A 645 -24.40 14.53 -4.58
C SER A 645 -23.66 14.58 -3.24
N ASN A 646 -23.48 13.44 -2.59
CA ASN A 646 -22.55 13.27 -1.47
C ASN A 646 -21.71 11.99 -1.65
N LEU A 647 -20.50 11.98 -1.09
CA LEU A 647 -19.50 10.89 -1.18
C LEU A 647 -19.87 9.64 -0.34
N VAL A 648 -21.14 9.47 0.03
CA VAL A 648 -21.56 8.39 0.95
C VAL A 648 -22.30 7.31 0.15
N ASN A 649 -21.95 6.04 0.36
CA ASN A 649 -22.55 4.92 -0.35
C ASN A 649 -23.93 4.56 0.23
N GLY A 650 -24.87 4.16 -0.62
CA GLY A 650 -26.11 3.50 -0.20
C GLY A 650 -25.88 2.01 0.08
N GLU A 651 -26.84 1.35 0.70
CA GLU A 651 -26.80 -0.08 1.05
C GLU A 651 -28.01 -0.83 0.51
N VAL A 652 -27.78 -2.01 -0.06
CA VAL A 652 -28.82 -3.02 -0.38
C VAL A 652 -28.53 -4.28 0.41
N ALA A 653 -29.54 -4.79 1.09
CA ALA A 653 -29.47 -6.04 1.83
C ALA A 653 -30.61 -6.99 1.46
N LEU A 654 -30.33 -8.29 1.59
CA LEU A 654 -31.31 -9.35 1.59
C LEU A 654 -31.49 -9.84 3.04
N SER A 655 -32.72 -9.99 3.47
CA SER A 655 -33.07 -10.39 4.83
C SER A 655 -34.17 -11.46 4.86
N MET A 656 -34.15 -12.30 5.88
CA MET A 656 -35.20 -13.28 6.20
C MET A 656 -36.36 -12.67 7.00
N ALA A 657 -36.22 -11.43 7.48
CA ALA A 657 -37.24 -10.71 8.24
C ALA A 657 -37.36 -9.25 7.76
N PRO A 658 -38.54 -8.61 7.88
CA PRO A 658 -38.74 -7.24 7.41
C PRO A 658 -37.93 -6.22 8.23
N ILE A 659 -37.68 -6.50 9.51
CA ILE A 659 -36.86 -5.64 10.37
C ILE A 659 -35.39 -6.10 10.27
N PRO A 660 -34.46 -5.21 9.84
CA PRO A 660 -33.05 -5.55 9.71
C PRO A 660 -32.40 -5.72 11.09
N THR A 661 -31.87 -6.91 11.36
CA THR A 661 -31.03 -7.23 12.53
C THR A 661 -29.82 -8.02 12.05
N GLN A 662 -28.75 -8.08 12.86
CA GLN A 662 -27.53 -8.83 12.49
C GLN A 662 -27.79 -10.32 12.19
N THR A 663 -28.88 -10.89 12.71
CA THR A 663 -29.25 -12.30 12.50
C THR A 663 -30.26 -12.51 11.37
N SER A 664 -30.98 -11.47 10.94
CA SER A 664 -31.95 -11.56 9.85
C SER A 664 -31.35 -11.26 8.48
N ILE A 665 -30.31 -10.42 8.41
CA ILE A 665 -29.60 -10.10 7.16
C ILE A 665 -28.77 -11.31 6.72
N ILE A 666 -29.06 -11.80 5.52
CA ILE A 666 -28.33 -12.91 4.88
C ILE A 666 -27.22 -12.42 3.96
N TRP A 667 -27.36 -11.20 3.43
CA TRP A 667 -26.38 -10.57 2.56
C TRP A 667 -26.61 -9.07 2.51
N ALA A 668 -25.53 -8.29 2.43
CA ALA A 668 -25.60 -6.86 2.24
C ALA A 668 -24.40 -6.39 1.43
N THR A 669 -24.60 -5.35 0.64
CA THR A 669 -23.51 -4.67 -0.07
C THR A 669 -23.78 -3.18 -0.16
N GLN A 670 -22.70 -2.41 -0.27
CA GLN A 670 -22.78 -0.99 -0.54
C GLN A 670 -22.72 -0.73 -2.05
N PHE A 671 -23.46 0.27 -2.51
CA PHE A 671 -23.37 0.77 -3.88
C PHE A 671 -22.98 2.25 -3.87
N PRO A 672 -22.11 2.68 -4.80
CA PRO A 672 -21.79 4.09 -4.93
C PRO A 672 -23.06 4.83 -5.37
N MET A 673 -23.37 5.93 -4.68
CA MET A 673 -24.41 6.83 -5.15
C MET A 673 -23.87 7.55 -6.39
N PRO A 674 -24.57 7.52 -7.54
CA PRO A 674 -24.08 8.11 -8.78
C PRO A 674 -23.74 9.61 -8.58
N TRP A 675 -22.58 10.01 -9.11
CA TRP A 675 -22.04 11.36 -9.01
C TRP A 675 -22.86 12.28 -9.92
N TRP A 676 -23.86 12.94 -9.34
CA TRP A 676 -24.93 13.61 -10.06
C TRP A 676 -25.76 12.66 -10.94
N CYS A 677 -26.96 13.11 -11.22
CA CYS A 677 -27.71 12.61 -12.34
C CYS A 677 -27.00 13.03 -13.65
N GLU A 678 -25.85 12.40 -13.96
CA GLU A 678 -25.22 12.50 -15.28
C GLU A 678 -26.28 12.17 -16.35
N PRO A 679 -26.25 12.85 -17.50
CA PRO A 679 -27.43 13.01 -18.34
C PRO A 679 -28.00 11.62 -18.67
N HIS A 680 -29.33 11.49 -18.65
CA HIS A 680 -30.13 10.53 -19.44
C HIS A 680 -31.25 9.74 -18.71
N SER A 681 -31.53 9.91 -17.41
CA SER A 681 -32.77 9.31 -16.85
C SER A 681 -33.36 9.99 -15.59
N TRP A 682 -34.65 9.74 -15.33
CA TRP A 682 -35.31 10.07 -14.06
C TRP A 682 -35.07 9.00 -12.99
N ALA A 683 -34.69 7.77 -13.37
CA ALA A 683 -34.33 6.71 -12.44
C ALA A 683 -33.11 5.93 -12.94
N THR A 684 -32.01 5.95 -12.17
CA THR A 684 -30.78 5.22 -12.52
C THR A 684 -30.89 3.76 -12.05
N PRO A 685 -30.62 2.76 -12.90
CA PRO A 685 -30.55 1.37 -12.49
C PRO A 685 -29.29 1.12 -11.64
N ILE A 686 -29.48 0.52 -10.47
CA ILE A 686 -28.43 0.11 -9.54
C ILE A 686 -28.49 -1.42 -9.44
N THR A 687 -27.54 -2.10 -10.06
CA THR A 687 -27.46 -3.56 -10.08
C THR A 687 -26.40 -4.05 -9.11
N VAL A 688 -26.78 -4.98 -8.23
CA VAL A 688 -25.89 -5.65 -7.27
C VAL A 688 -25.92 -7.16 -7.47
N ASN A 689 -24.83 -7.85 -7.15
CA ASN A 689 -24.61 -9.25 -7.52
C ASN A 689 -24.47 -10.16 -6.28
N PRO A 690 -25.56 -10.56 -5.60
CA PRO A 690 -25.48 -11.37 -4.39
C PRO A 690 -24.92 -12.78 -4.61
N GLY A 691 -25.28 -13.47 -5.69
CA GLY A 691 -24.79 -14.82 -5.98
C GLY A 691 -25.19 -15.87 -4.94
N ILE A 692 -26.38 -15.75 -4.33
CA ILE A 692 -26.82 -16.57 -3.19
C ILE A 692 -27.97 -17.50 -3.57
N ALA A 693 -27.85 -18.77 -3.19
CA ALA A 693 -28.90 -19.77 -3.29
C ALA A 693 -29.90 -19.63 -2.13
N LEU A 694 -31.17 -19.42 -2.46
CA LEU A 694 -32.26 -19.30 -1.51
C LEU A 694 -33.21 -20.49 -1.62
N ARG A 695 -33.75 -20.90 -0.47
CA ARG A 695 -34.80 -21.94 -0.40
C ARG A 695 -36.17 -21.31 -0.64
N PRO A 696 -37.22 -22.10 -0.91
CA PRO A 696 -38.58 -21.57 -0.95
C PRO A 696 -38.92 -20.85 0.36
N GLY A 697 -39.48 -19.65 0.28
CA GLY A 697 -39.75 -18.80 1.43
C GLY A 697 -39.93 -17.32 1.06
N THR A 698 -40.27 -16.50 2.05
CA THR A 698 -40.38 -15.04 1.90
C THR A 698 -39.09 -14.39 2.39
N TYR A 699 -38.54 -13.51 1.55
CA TYR A 699 -37.35 -12.72 1.83
C TYR A 699 -37.69 -11.24 1.63
N TYR A 700 -36.79 -10.37 2.08
CA TYR A 700 -36.97 -8.93 2.06
C TYR A 700 -35.73 -8.27 1.46
N ILE A 701 -35.93 -7.51 0.38
CA ILE A 701 -34.92 -6.62 -0.17
C ILE A 701 -35.02 -5.32 0.61
N ILE A 702 -33.94 -4.95 1.30
CA ILE A 702 -33.88 -3.76 2.13
C ILE A 702 -32.92 -2.79 1.46
N THR A 703 -33.36 -1.55 1.27
CA THR A 703 -32.55 -0.48 0.69
C THR A 703 -32.49 0.69 1.67
N GLN A 704 -31.29 1.24 1.86
CA GLN A 704 -31.05 2.42 2.69
C GLN A 704 -30.06 3.36 1.98
N ALA A 705 -30.22 4.67 2.17
CA ALA A 705 -29.16 5.62 1.88
C ALA A 705 -28.96 6.58 3.06
N PRO A 706 -27.71 7.00 3.34
CA PRO A 706 -27.38 7.89 4.46
C PRO A 706 -27.62 9.38 4.17
N THR A 707 -28.11 9.72 2.98
CA THR A 707 -28.45 11.08 2.55
C THR A 707 -29.79 11.06 1.81
N GLU A 708 -30.37 12.23 1.55
CA GLU A 708 -31.63 12.34 0.80
C GLU A 708 -31.53 11.63 -0.56
N TRP A 709 -32.26 10.53 -0.67
CA TRP A 709 -32.32 9.63 -1.81
C TRP A 709 -33.78 9.29 -2.10
N GLN A 710 -34.08 9.05 -3.37
CA GLN A 710 -35.40 8.67 -3.82
C GLN A 710 -35.32 7.38 -4.61
N THR A 711 -36.25 6.48 -4.35
CA THR A 711 -36.31 5.16 -4.98
C THR A 711 -37.62 5.01 -5.73
N LEU A 712 -37.58 4.42 -6.92
CA LEU A 712 -38.73 4.27 -7.79
C LEU A 712 -39.73 3.27 -7.17
N CYS A 713 -40.87 3.77 -6.69
CA CYS A 713 -41.90 2.99 -6.03
C CYS A 713 -43.26 3.39 -6.59
N THR A 714 -43.89 2.50 -7.34
CA THR A 714 -45.12 2.78 -8.09
C THR A 714 -46.25 1.82 -7.69
N TYR A 715 -47.49 2.20 -7.95
CA TYR A 715 -48.62 1.29 -7.76
C TYR A 715 -48.59 0.20 -8.83
N ILE A 716 -48.24 -1.04 -8.44
CA ILE A 716 -48.36 -2.23 -9.28
C ILE A 716 -49.51 -3.09 -8.73
N PRO A 717 -50.53 -3.45 -9.53
CA PRO A 717 -51.63 -4.32 -9.10
C PRO A 717 -51.15 -5.73 -8.78
N ASN A 718 -51.74 -6.38 -7.78
CA ASN A 718 -51.50 -7.79 -7.42
C ASN A 718 -50.04 -8.16 -7.06
N THR A 719 -49.19 -7.19 -6.72
CA THR A 719 -47.83 -7.41 -6.24
C THR A 719 -47.68 -7.08 -4.75
N PRO A 720 -46.69 -7.69 -4.06
CA PRO A 720 -46.37 -7.33 -2.69
C PRO A 720 -46.01 -5.84 -2.57
N LYS A 721 -46.62 -5.15 -1.59
CA LYS A 721 -46.36 -3.72 -1.36
C LYS A 721 -45.08 -3.53 -0.56
N ALA A 722 -44.38 -2.44 -0.85
CA ALA A 722 -43.20 -2.02 -0.10
C ALA A 722 -43.60 -1.59 1.32
N MET A 723 -42.64 -1.64 2.23
CA MET A 723 -42.77 -1.18 3.61
C MET A 723 -41.65 -0.17 3.91
N LEU A 724 -41.93 0.79 4.76
CA LEU A 724 -40.97 1.76 5.28
C LEU A 724 -40.76 1.49 6.76
N TYR A 725 -39.50 1.34 7.17
CA TYR A 725 -39.13 1.19 8.58
C TYR A 725 -38.29 2.39 9.01
N ASN A 726 -38.75 3.15 9.99
CA ASN A 726 -38.09 4.37 10.48
C ASN A 726 -37.24 4.15 11.74
N GLY A 727 -37.06 2.89 12.17
CA GLY A 727 -36.38 2.52 13.42
C GLY A 727 -37.32 2.19 14.58
N GLU A 728 -38.57 2.65 14.54
CA GLU A 728 -39.57 2.42 15.61
C GLU A 728 -40.81 1.69 15.10
N GLU A 729 -41.31 2.05 13.91
CA GLU A 729 -42.53 1.52 13.33
C GLU A 729 -42.30 1.03 11.88
N LEU A 730 -42.99 -0.04 11.51
CA LEU A 730 -43.01 -0.60 10.16
C LEU A 730 -44.34 -0.23 9.49
N GLN A 731 -44.30 0.66 8.51
CA GLN A 731 -45.47 1.14 7.78
C GLN A 731 -45.53 0.52 6.38
N GLN A 732 -46.67 -0.05 5.99
CA GLN A 732 -46.89 -0.51 4.61
C GLN A 732 -47.21 0.67 3.69
N LEU A 733 -46.52 0.75 2.55
CA LEU A 733 -46.72 1.78 1.54
C LEU A 733 -47.76 1.34 0.49
N ASN A 734 -48.39 2.30 -0.19
CA ASN A 734 -49.32 2.00 -1.29
C ASN A 734 -48.62 1.75 -2.64
N CYS A 735 -47.31 1.54 -2.64
CA CYS A 735 -46.49 1.30 -3.82
C CYS A 735 -45.69 0.00 -3.68
N THR A 736 -45.16 -0.49 -4.80
CA THR A 736 -44.22 -1.61 -4.88
C THR A 736 -42.90 -1.04 -5.38
N LEU A 737 -41.80 -1.42 -4.72
CA LEU A 737 -40.46 -1.02 -5.12
C LEU A 737 -40.13 -1.63 -6.49
N ASN A 738 -39.75 -0.78 -7.45
CA ASN A 738 -39.43 -1.26 -8.77
C ASN A 738 -38.12 -2.04 -8.73
N THR A 739 -38.19 -3.35 -8.98
CA THR A 739 -37.07 -4.28 -8.81
C THR A 739 -37.06 -5.31 -9.93
N ILE A 740 -35.86 -5.62 -10.45
CA ILE A 740 -35.63 -6.77 -11.34
C ILE A 740 -34.63 -7.71 -10.68
N ILE A 741 -35.01 -8.96 -10.52
CA ILE A 741 -34.17 -10.01 -9.93
C ILE A 741 -33.88 -11.04 -11.01
N THR A 742 -32.60 -11.30 -11.29
CA THR A 742 -32.19 -12.36 -12.21
C THR A 742 -31.82 -13.62 -11.43
N THR A 743 -32.18 -14.78 -11.98
CA THR A 743 -31.82 -16.08 -11.42
C THR A 743 -30.79 -16.80 -12.28
N ASN A 744 -30.18 -17.84 -11.72
CA ASN A 744 -29.25 -18.71 -12.45
C ASN A 744 -29.95 -19.70 -13.40
N GLU A 745 -31.29 -19.72 -13.45
CA GLU A 745 -32.01 -20.64 -14.31
C GLU A 745 -32.05 -20.10 -15.75
N PRO A 746 -31.44 -20.82 -16.72
CA PRO A 746 -31.52 -20.43 -18.12
C PRO A 746 -32.94 -20.67 -18.65
N THR A 747 -33.37 -19.85 -19.59
CA THR A 747 -34.61 -20.06 -20.35
C THR A 747 -34.26 -20.36 -21.81
N GLU A 748 -35.05 -21.20 -22.50
CA GLU A 748 -34.76 -21.51 -23.91
C GLU A 748 -35.10 -20.35 -24.84
N THR A 749 -36.05 -19.51 -24.45
CA THR A 749 -36.51 -18.34 -25.21
C THR A 749 -36.94 -17.20 -24.30
N THR A 750 -36.68 -15.95 -24.69
CA THR A 750 -37.42 -14.80 -24.17
C THR A 750 -38.71 -14.57 -24.96
N ASN A 751 -39.79 -14.17 -24.27
CA ASN A 751 -41.09 -13.85 -24.90
C ASN A 751 -41.15 -12.45 -25.52
N ILE A 752 -40.01 -11.75 -25.59
CA ILE A 752 -39.90 -10.34 -25.95
C ILE A 752 -39.10 -10.25 -27.24
N ASN A 753 -39.54 -9.42 -28.20
CA ASN A 753 -38.73 -9.11 -29.37
C ASN A 753 -37.50 -8.31 -28.93
N THR A 754 -36.31 -8.92 -28.97
CA THR A 754 -35.10 -8.23 -28.54
C THR A 754 -34.63 -7.34 -29.67
N GLU A 755 -34.46 -6.05 -29.39
CA GLU A 755 -33.75 -5.15 -30.28
C GLU A 755 -32.68 -4.47 -29.43
N ILE A 756 -31.48 -5.04 -29.47
CA ILE A 756 -30.33 -4.55 -28.72
C ILE A 756 -29.38 -3.91 -29.73
N ALA A 757 -29.26 -2.60 -29.69
CA ALA A 757 -28.30 -1.86 -30.49
C ALA A 757 -26.99 -1.70 -29.70
N ILE A 758 -25.93 -2.34 -30.18
CA ILE A 758 -24.58 -2.29 -29.60
C ILE A 758 -23.73 -1.42 -30.52
N THR A 759 -23.33 -0.25 -30.03
CA THR A 759 -22.51 0.71 -30.78
C THR A 759 -21.11 0.80 -30.19
N LEU A 760 -20.08 0.68 -31.02
CA LEU A 760 -18.68 0.84 -30.64
C LEU A 760 -17.91 1.52 -31.79
N LEU A 761 -17.12 2.56 -31.48
CA LEU A 761 -16.34 3.32 -32.48
C LEU A 761 -17.13 3.70 -33.75
N ASN A 762 -18.38 4.17 -33.57
CA ASN A 762 -19.33 4.54 -34.63
C ASN A 762 -19.88 3.38 -35.48
N ASN A 763 -19.64 2.13 -35.11
CA ASN A 763 -20.30 0.97 -35.73
C ASN A 763 -21.41 0.46 -34.82
N THR A 764 -22.65 0.44 -35.33
CA THR A 764 -23.82 -0.07 -34.62
C THR A 764 -24.20 -1.45 -35.14
N ILE A 765 -24.35 -2.39 -34.22
CA ILE A 765 -24.76 -3.77 -34.45
C ILE A 765 -26.08 -3.97 -33.73
N THR A 766 -27.13 -4.30 -34.48
CA THR A 766 -28.42 -4.64 -33.89
C THR A 766 -28.55 -6.14 -33.78
N ILE A 767 -28.80 -6.65 -32.57
CA ILE A 767 -29.09 -8.05 -32.32
C ILE A 767 -30.59 -8.18 -32.11
N ASN A 768 -31.20 -9.10 -32.88
CA ASN A 768 -32.57 -9.52 -32.69
C ASN A 768 -32.63 -11.05 -32.58
N THR A 769 -32.73 -11.53 -31.34
CA THR A 769 -32.76 -12.96 -31.02
C THR A 769 -33.51 -13.24 -29.71
N GLN A 770 -34.32 -14.29 -29.74
CA GLN A 770 -35.06 -14.76 -28.56
C GLN A 770 -34.35 -15.95 -27.89
N ARG A 771 -33.41 -16.60 -28.57
CA ARG A 771 -32.72 -17.82 -28.11
C ARG A 771 -31.26 -17.50 -27.78
N GLU A 772 -30.63 -18.41 -27.04
CA GLU A 772 -29.17 -18.34 -26.86
C GLU A 772 -28.46 -18.16 -28.20
N THR A 773 -27.63 -17.13 -28.28
CA THR A 773 -26.97 -16.72 -29.53
C THR A 773 -25.56 -16.26 -29.24
N GLN A 774 -24.62 -16.69 -30.08
CA GLN A 774 -23.25 -16.21 -30.07
C GLN A 774 -22.92 -15.60 -31.43
N LEU A 775 -22.42 -14.37 -31.43
CA LEU A 775 -22.09 -13.62 -32.62
C LEU A 775 -20.66 -13.09 -32.50
N THR A 776 -19.83 -13.36 -33.51
CA THR A 776 -18.50 -12.78 -33.61
C THR A 776 -18.44 -11.86 -34.80
N ILE A 777 -18.10 -10.59 -34.56
CA ILE A 777 -17.95 -9.57 -35.59
C ILE A 777 -16.53 -9.03 -35.52
N THR A 778 -15.92 -8.80 -36.67
CA THR A 778 -14.62 -8.13 -36.77
C THR A 778 -14.72 -7.05 -37.84
N TYR A 779 -14.29 -5.85 -37.50
CA TYR A 779 -14.25 -4.73 -38.43
C TYR A 779 -13.00 -3.89 -38.21
N GLU A 780 -12.62 -3.15 -39.25
CA GLU A 780 -11.53 -2.19 -39.21
C GLU A 780 -12.11 -0.78 -39.30
N THR A 781 -11.56 0.15 -38.53
CA THR A 781 -11.92 1.56 -38.55
C THR A 781 -10.65 2.41 -38.52
N ASN A 782 -10.71 3.61 -39.09
CA ASN A 782 -9.58 4.53 -39.08
C ASN A 782 -9.96 5.79 -38.29
N LEU A 783 -9.36 5.93 -37.12
CA LEU A 783 -9.69 7.00 -36.17
C LEU A 783 -8.93 8.28 -36.53
N THR A 784 -9.63 9.40 -36.58
CA THR A 784 -9.08 10.70 -37.01
C THR A 784 -8.58 11.56 -35.86
N SER A 785 -9.31 11.62 -34.75
CA SER A 785 -8.91 12.39 -33.55
C SER A 785 -7.65 11.78 -32.93
N LYS A 786 -6.70 12.61 -32.50
CA LYS A 786 -5.42 12.16 -31.89
C LYS A 786 -5.60 11.15 -30.75
N MET A 787 -6.71 11.25 -30.04
CA MET A 787 -7.07 10.44 -28.88
C MET A 787 -8.57 10.20 -28.90
N ASN A 788 -8.99 8.94 -28.78
CA ASN A 788 -10.40 8.54 -28.81
C ASN A 788 -10.70 7.62 -27.64
N TRP A 789 -11.77 7.93 -26.91
CA TRP A 789 -12.36 6.97 -25.98
C TRP A 789 -13.09 5.89 -26.78
N GLU A 790 -12.68 4.66 -26.55
CA GLU A 790 -13.44 3.49 -26.97
C GLU A 790 -14.60 3.32 -25.99
N THR A 791 -15.79 3.77 -26.40
CA THR A 791 -17.01 3.70 -25.60
C THR A 791 -17.98 2.71 -26.23
N LEU A 792 -18.31 1.65 -25.49
CA LEU A 792 -19.35 0.71 -25.86
C LEU A 792 -20.69 1.26 -25.39
N SER A 793 -21.56 1.59 -26.32
CA SER A 793 -22.93 2.02 -26.04
C SER A 793 -23.89 0.88 -26.31
N ILE A 794 -24.78 0.58 -25.36
CA ILE A 794 -25.79 -0.47 -25.51
C ILE A 794 -27.14 0.18 -25.29
N SER A 795 -28.01 0.05 -26.30
CA SER A 795 -29.32 0.67 -26.32
C SER A 795 -30.42 -0.35 -26.55
N THR A 796 -31.48 -0.28 -25.74
CA THR A 796 -32.71 -1.06 -25.89
C THR A 796 -33.91 -0.23 -25.44
N ASN A 797 -35.06 -0.48 -26.07
CA ASN A 797 -36.32 0.21 -25.73
C ASN A 797 -37.10 -0.47 -24.59
N GLN A 798 -36.66 -1.64 -24.14
CA GLN A 798 -37.35 -2.41 -23.11
C GLN A 798 -36.37 -3.23 -22.28
N THR A 799 -36.84 -3.66 -21.11
CA THR A 799 -36.08 -4.56 -20.22
C THR A 799 -36.02 -5.94 -20.84
N ILE A 800 -34.82 -6.47 -21.02
CA ILE A 800 -34.62 -7.81 -21.58
C ILE A 800 -34.07 -8.75 -20.49
N PRO A 801 -34.80 -9.84 -20.17
CA PRO A 801 -34.39 -10.84 -19.19
C PRO A 801 -33.33 -11.78 -19.79
N ALA A 802 -32.13 -11.25 -20.00
CA ALA A 802 -31.01 -11.98 -20.55
C ALA A 802 -29.69 -11.52 -19.94
N ARG A 803 -28.71 -12.42 -19.97
CA ARG A 803 -27.31 -12.13 -19.77
C ARG A 803 -26.67 -11.81 -21.12
N LEU A 804 -26.13 -10.60 -21.24
CA LEU A 804 -25.38 -10.17 -22.40
C LEU A 804 -23.90 -10.04 -22.01
N THR A 805 -23.06 -10.94 -22.51
CA THR A 805 -21.61 -10.89 -22.34
C THR A 805 -20.97 -10.45 -23.65
N ILE A 806 -20.29 -9.31 -23.62
CA ILE A 806 -19.59 -8.72 -24.77
C ILE A 806 -18.10 -8.73 -24.45
N THR A 807 -17.34 -9.54 -25.17
CA THR A 807 -15.88 -9.48 -25.18
C THR A 807 -15.41 -8.62 -26.34
N VAL A 808 -14.73 -7.53 -26.04
CA VAL A 808 -14.14 -6.60 -26.99
C VAL A 808 -12.64 -6.85 -27.04
N ASN A 809 -12.10 -7.13 -28.22
CA ASN A 809 -10.67 -7.18 -28.47
C ASN A 809 -10.31 -6.08 -29.47
N THR A 810 -9.40 -5.20 -29.07
CA THR A 810 -9.01 -4.01 -29.81
C THR A 810 -7.52 -4.04 -30.10
N TYR A 811 -7.18 -3.98 -31.37
CA TYR A 811 -5.81 -3.96 -31.86
C TYR A 811 -5.50 -2.63 -32.57
N VAL A 812 -4.45 -1.96 -32.12
CA VAL A 812 -3.92 -0.73 -32.74
C VAL A 812 -2.44 -0.95 -33.07
N PRO A 813 -2.00 -0.77 -34.33
CA PRO A 813 -0.62 -0.99 -34.74
C PRO A 813 0.29 0.16 -34.29
N GLY A 814 1.48 -0.22 -33.80
CA GLY A 814 2.59 0.66 -33.46
C GLY A 814 3.86 0.30 -34.21
N GLN A 815 4.96 1.00 -33.94
CA GLN A 815 6.28 0.71 -34.54
C GLN A 815 6.83 -0.65 -34.12
N TYR A 816 6.55 -1.05 -32.89
CA TYR A 816 6.98 -2.31 -32.28
C TYR A 816 5.77 -3.19 -31.94
N PRO A 817 5.92 -4.52 -31.80
CA PRO A 817 4.85 -5.39 -31.29
C PRO A 817 4.40 -4.98 -29.87
N PRO A 818 3.25 -5.46 -29.37
CA PRO A 818 2.85 -5.19 -27.98
C PRO A 818 3.92 -5.63 -26.98
N ILE A 819 3.92 -5.02 -25.79
CA ILE A 819 4.87 -5.41 -24.74
C ILE A 819 4.44 -6.77 -24.19
N THR A 820 5.08 -7.85 -24.64
CA THR A 820 4.68 -9.23 -24.30
C THR A 820 5.40 -9.80 -23.07
N ILE A 821 6.13 -9.00 -22.31
CA ILE A 821 7.14 -9.55 -21.38
C ILE A 821 6.47 -10.52 -20.39
N PRO A 822 6.85 -11.81 -20.39
CA PRO A 822 6.28 -12.81 -19.49
C PRO A 822 6.90 -12.65 -18.10
N TRP A 823 6.50 -11.63 -17.35
CA TRP A 823 7.07 -11.36 -16.01
C TRP A 823 6.69 -12.40 -14.95
N TYR A 824 5.79 -13.35 -15.26
CA TYR A 824 5.60 -14.53 -14.41
C TYR A 824 6.84 -15.44 -14.39
N LEU A 825 7.77 -15.29 -15.36
CA LEU A 825 9.05 -15.97 -15.37
C LEU A 825 10.14 -15.23 -14.57
N THR A 826 10.00 -13.92 -14.34
CA THR A 826 11.04 -13.10 -13.69
C THR A 826 11.34 -13.51 -12.25
N PRO A 827 10.40 -13.92 -11.37
CA PRO A 827 10.77 -14.43 -10.06
C PRO A 827 11.53 -15.75 -10.11
N ALA A 828 11.21 -16.64 -11.06
CA ALA A 828 11.88 -17.93 -11.20
C ALA A 828 13.33 -17.76 -11.69
N TYR A 829 13.54 -16.94 -12.73
CA TYR A 829 14.89 -16.64 -13.25
C TYR A 829 15.65 -15.62 -12.42
N GLY A 830 14.95 -14.60 -11.92
CA GLY A 830 15.50 -13.54 -11.09
C GLY A 830 16.07 -14.10 -9.79
N ASN A 831 15.46 -15.14 -9.19
CA ASN A 831 15.98 -15.77 -7.98
C ASN A 831 17.04 -16.87 -8.22
N ILE A 832 17.47 -17.13 -9.46
CA ILE A 832 18.56 -18.08 -9.74
C ILE A 832 19.82 -17.82 -8.89
N PRO A 833 20.31 -16.57 -8.74
CA PRO A 833 21.45 -16.29 -7.88
C PRO A 833 21.21 -16.72 -6.43
N THR A 834 20.00 -16.51 -5.90
CA THR A 834 19.60 -16.97 -4.56
C THR A 834 19.71 -18.47 -4.44
N TYR A 835 19.12 -19.23 -5.37
CA TYR A 835 19.14 -20.69 -5.34
C TYR A 835 20.56 -21.26 -5.48
N MET A 836 21.39 -20.66 -6.35
CA MET A 836 22.80 -21.05 -6.48
C MET A 836 23.59 -20.79 -5.20
N LEU A 837 23.43 -19.62 -4.57
CA LEU A 837 24.10 -19.29 -3.31
C LEU A 837 23.66 -20.19 -2.15
N LEU A 838 22.37 -20.52 -2.06
CA LEU A 838 21.86 -21.46 -1.05
C LEU A 838 22.36 -22.89 -1.30
N MET A 839 22.43 -23.34 -2.55
CA MET A 839 23.03 -24.64 -2.90
C MET A 839 24.51 -24.67 -2.46
N LEU A 840 25.29 -23.63 -2.76
CA LEU A 840 26.68 -23.51 -2.30
C LEU A 840 26.82 -23.48 -0.77
N ALA A 841 25.85 -22.86 -0.07
CA ALA A 841 25.82 -22.86 1.39
C ALA A 841 25.60 -24.26 1.95
N VAL A 842 24.65 -25.03 1.39
CA VAL A 842 24.38 -26.42 1.76
C VAL A 842 25.60 -27.30 1.49
N ILE A 843 26.17 -27.20 0.28
CA ILE A 843 27.40 -27.91 -0.10
C ILE A 843 28.53 -27.60 0.88
N SER A 844 28.69 -26.34 1.28
CA SER A 844 29.73 -25.92 2.23
C SER A 844 29.61 -26.58 3.60
N VAL A 845 28.40 -26.90 4.05
CA VAL A 845 28.16 -27.56 5.34
C VAL A 845 28.34 -29.08 5.24
N ILE A 846 27.88 -29.68 4.13
CA ILE A 846 27.88 -31.13 3.90
C ILE A 846 29.28 -31.64 3.53
N ILE A 847 29.97 -30.95 2.61
CA ILE A 847 31.28 -31.37 2.11
C ILE A 847 32.37 -30.69 2.93
N ASP A 848 33.20 -31.49 3.61
CA ASP A 848 34.45 -30.98 4.19
C ASP A 848 35.45 -30.72 3.07
N VAL A 849 35.51 -29.48 2.57
CA VAL A 849 36.42 -29.00 1.51
C VAL A 849 37.89 -28.97 1.97
N LYS A 850 38.31 -29.81 2.93
CA LYS A 850 39.68 -29.86 3.44
C LYS A 850 40.69 -30.53 2.48
N ARG A 851 40.33 -30.77 1.21
CA ARG A 851 41.21 -31.41 0.20
C ARG A 851 40.94 -30.91 -1.22
N ILE A 852 41.12 -29.62 -1.50
CA ILE A 852 41.46 -29.16 -2.86
C ILE A 852 42.48 -28.02 -2.71
N GLY A 853 43.76 -28.31 -3.00
CA GLY A 853 44.91 -27.38 -3.02
C GLY A 853 45.86 -27.52 -1.82
N THR A 854 46.70 -28.57 -1.75
CA THR A 854 48.10 -28.54 -2.24
C THR A 854 48.30 -27.98 -3.63
#